data_AF-A0A2E1Q370-F1
#
_entry.id   AF-A0A2E1Q370-F1
#
_cell.length_a   1.000
_cell.length_b   1.000
_cell.length_c   1.000
_cell.angle_alpha   90.00
_cell.angle_beta   90.00
_cell.angle_gamma   90.00
#
_symmetry.space_group_name_H-M   'P 1'
#
loop_
_entity.id
_entity.type
_entity.pdbx_description
1 polymer ?
#
loop_
_entity_poly.entity_id
_entity_poly.type
_entity_poly.pdbx_seq_one_letter_code
_entity_poly.pdbx_strand_id
1 'polypeptide(L)'
;MPKNKNLPTNEFEMIHPEPEHFKEIQELCLRVYPFSKPWRMDQLHAHRLYFPDGQLIIIEKKTGKVVGMAFSLIISWSDYSPQDNWVDFTSSGFFHNHNPKKGKTLYGAEVMVDPEYRGKGLGKMLYKGRQEIAHKYGLSRIRAGARLRGYSKFKDRMTPQEYVKKVYEKEIFDPTLSFQLSQGFVPIDTAGNYLYNDPESLGYAAVIEWLNPNVATDRDFKKQKESVEFFLEHQKLNVEFLPKELRRTVRKMTLLLGQCLKEQEGRYFFEKIETYRKTLKLMRTKKTDLNLAPLLKKLQKETPEHQLKIAHSFALMLELINACESSYRTWRQRQKTPFPQRSTQMDLTFVLTAHPTEARAPLVIEIFKKLSVLILEGLENNFSFNEDEISTHLHSLISIPLVKTHPPKVIDEAEYIYSIIFHEPILKFILTQREPYRIRLRTWVGGDKDGHPGVNEVTMVECFNHSRSHLLKFLRVQIDDILKDLEELQEFIKIKSFDKKALTKLKSLLSGLADIKASDGRKVAMWMYSFYHYVEQANFHVQNHHRIQLIKRVFEIFPALVLPIELREDSGKIAEALKDSKAPIAKMLSTLAKISKGGESTDYARGLVISHCETSKDLQNAMSLIVKNCTHNGLPVIPLFESKESLKSSEKILEEWLSQKKVLSTMRSKWNGKLEVMVGYSDSAKQVGVLSSRSLIKSAMSKVSKVGKRYKLNPVIFHGSGGSVARGGGNIKDQISWWPTSSTKAPKLTIQGEMIQRTFATKEILHSQGLHFAQELRLRRFRSTRMKSPPAFKKFRDSVEKSYVDFVSSPELLGTCLNSTPYNYLEVLKIGSRPSKRPTPQASVQSLRAIPWVLCWTQSRVLFPTWWGVGSAWKKLSLEEQNELKDYFKGDPFFASFVKQTGFTLAKVELCVWAQYLTHFSPGSAREILKMFREEYKKTVEFCREISGRERLIWHRPWLEESILLRSPYIHILNLLQVIAMSRNDEKLLKE
;
A
#
# COMPACT_ATOMS: atom_id res chain seq x y z
N MET A 1 -40.41 14.78 27.74
CA MET A 1 -40.64 13.32 27.81
C MET A 1 -42.14 13.05 27.86
N PRO A 2 -42.75 12.34 26.90
CA PRO A 2 -44.06 11.75 27.08
C PRO A 2 -43.95 10.37 27.75
N LYS A 3 -44.79 10.12 28.77
CA LYS A 3 -44.90 8.86 29.52
C LYS A 3 -45.25 7.71 28.56
N ASN A 4 -44.39 6.69 28.48
CA ASN A 4 -44.53 5.53 27.59
C ASN A 4 -45.53 4.52 28.20
N LYS A 5 -46.75 4.45 27.65
CA LYS A 5 -47.67 3.31 27.86
C LYS A 5 -47.21 2.11 27.01
N ASN A 6 -47.26 0.92 27.62
CA ASN A 6 -47.24 -0.43 27.02
C ASN A 6 -45.97 -0.90 26.30
N LEU A 7 -44.92 -1.28 27.05
CA LEU A 7 -43.95 -2.30 26.58
C LEU A 7 -44.37 -3.67 27.16
N PRO A 8 -44.24 -4.78 26.41
CA PRO A 8 -44.78 -6.09 26.79
C PRO A 8 -43.87 -6.83 27.80
N THR A 9 -43.47 -6.19 28.89
CA THR A 9 -42.48 -6.70 29.86
C THR A 9 -42.98 -7.83 30.76
N ASN A 10 -44.30 -8.07 30.77
CA ASN A 10 -44.90 -9.14 31.58
C ASN A 10 -44.66 -10.53 30.97
N GLU A 11 -44.66 -10.64 29.64
CA GLU A 11 -44.49 -11.92 28.91
C GLU A 11 -43.08 -12.12 28.35
N PHE A 12 -42.38 -11.02 28.08
CA PHE A 12 -41.08 -11.02 27.42
C PHE A 12 -40.02 -10.33 28.25
N GLU A 13 -38.79 -10.79 28.12
CA GLU A 13 -37.62 -10.23 28.79
C GLU A 13 -36.53 -9.94 27.77
N MET A 14 -35.86 -8.79 27.88
CA MET A 14 -34.71 -8.46 27.06
C MET A 14 -33.44 -8.71 27.88
N ILE A 15 -32.58 -9.59 27.38
CA ILE A 15 -31.33 -10.00 28.04
C ILE A 15 -30.15 -9.91 27.07
N HIS A 16 -28.94 -10.08 27.60
CA HIS A 16 -27.74 -10.27 26.79
C HIS A 16 -27.55 -11.75 26.47
N PRO A 17 -27.16 -12.11 25.22
CA PRO A 17 -27.07 -13.51 24.82
C PRO A 17 -25.84 -14.20 25.42
N GLU A 18 -26.09 -15.32 26.09
CA GLU A 18 -25.07 -16.30 26.50
C GLU A 18 -24.90 -17.45 25.46
N PRO A 19 -23.79 -18.21 25.46
CA PRO A 19 -23.52 -19.26 24.47
C PRO A 19 -24.64 -20.29 24.25
N GLU A 20 -25.42 -20.57 25.29
CA GLU A 20 -26.60 -21.45 25.22
C GLU A 20 -27.69 -20.93 24.25
N HIS A 21 -27.82 -19.62 24.10
CA HIS A 21 -28.80 -18.98 23.22
C HIS A 21 -28.38 -18.97 21.74
N PHE A 22 -27.12 -19.29 21.42
CA PHE A 22 -26.57 -19.08 20.08
C PHE A 22 -27.25 -19.92 19.01
N LYS A 23 -27.67 -21.14 19.36
CA LYS A 23 -28.42 -22.01 18.46
C LYS A 23 -29.79 -21.42 18.14
N GLU A 24 -30.52 -20.94 19.14
CA GLU A 24 -31.82 -20.30 18.95
C GLU A 24 -31.73 -18.99 18.16
N ILE A 25 -30.65 -18.22 18.32
CA ILE A 25 -30.36 -17.05 17.49
C ILE A 25 -30.20 -17.46 16.02
N GLN A 26 -29.47 -18.55 15.72
CA GLN A 26 -29.34 -19.05 14.36
C GLN A 26 -30.68 -19.49 13.77
N GLU A 27 -31.51 -20.15 14.57
CA GLU A 27 -32.86 -20.58 14.18
C GLU A 27 -33.77 -19.37 13.91
N LEU A 28 -33.73 -18.34 14.76
CA LEU A 28 -34.44 -17.09 14.53
C LEU A 28 -34.01 -16.42 13.22
N CYS A 29 -32.69 -16.36 12.95
CA CYS A 29 -32.18 -15.82 11.69
C CYS A 29 -32.72 -16.58 10.48
N LEU A 30 -32.76 -17.92 10.54
CA LEU A 30 -33.30 -18.74 9.45
C LEU A 30 -34.81 -18.56 9.27
N ARG A 31 -35.58 -18.38 10.35
CA ARG A 31 -37.03 -18.10 10.28
C ARG A 31 -37.31 -16.74 9.66
N VAL A 32 -36.52 -15.71 10.01
CA VAL A 32 -36.73 -14.34 9.51
C VAL A 32 -36.14 -14.16 8.10
N TYR A 33 -35.02 -14.84 7.80
CA TYR A 33 -34.30 -14.78 6.53
C TYR A 33 -33.92 -16.19 6.02
N PRO A 34 -34.86 -16.94 5.43
CA PRO A 34 -34.63 -18.32 4.98
C PRO A 34 -33.52 -18.46 3.94
N PHE A 35 -33.27 -17.39 3.17
CA PHE A 35 -32.30 -17.36 2.07
C PHE A 35 -30.92 -16.82 2.49
N SER A 36 -30.78 -16.33 3.73
CA SER A 36 -29.54 -15.78 4.25
C SER A 36 -28.82 -16.80 5.12
N LYS A 37 -27.49 -16.77 5.11
CA LYS A 37 -26.71 -17.55 6.08
C LYS A 37 -26.90 -16.94 7.47
N PRO A 38 -27.23 -17.74 8.51
CA PRO A 38 -27.30 -17.24 9.86
C PRO A 38 -25.90 -16.87 10.36
N TRP A 39 -25.85 -16.14 11.48
CA TRP A 39 -24.61 -15.85 12.17
C TRP A 39 -23.84 -17.12 12.51
N ARG A 40 -22.54 -17.16 12.23
CA ARG A 40 -21.69 -18.30 12.60
C ARG A 40 -21.41 -18.27 14.11
N MET A 41 -21.20 -19.43 14.71
CA MET A 41 -20.91 -19.53 16.15
C MET A 41 -19.71 -18.66 16.57
N ASP A 42 -18.63 -18.66 15.79
CA ASP A 42 -17.46 -17.82 16.06
C ASP A 42 -17.72 -16.32 15.91
N GLN A 43 -18.71 -15.91 15.10
CA GLN A 43 -19.16 -14.52 15.02
C GLN A 43 -19.94 -14.13 16.29
N LEU A 44 -20.86 -14.99 16.73
CA LEU A 44 -21.64 -14.76 17.96
C LEU A 44 -20.73 -14.68 19.19
N HIS A 45 -19.73 -15.58 19.29
CA HIS A 45 -18.70 -15.50 20.32
C HIS A 45 -17.92 -14.18 20.25
N ALA A 46 -17.56 -13.73 19.05
CA ALA A 46 -16.87 -12.45 18.87
C ALA A 46 -17.73 -11.26 19.29
N HIS A 47 -19.02 -11.22 18.94
CA HIS A 47 -19.93 -10.14 19.33
C HIS A 47 -20.00 -9.99 20.84
N ARG A 48 -20.17 -11.11 21.57
CA ARG A 48 -20.17 -11.16 23.03
C ARG A 48 -18.83 -10.73 23.63
N LEU A 49 -17.72 -11.14 23.01
CA LEU A 49 -16.37 -10.78 23.47
C LEU A 49 -16.10 -9.27 23.33
N TYR A 50 -16.47 -8.68 22.19
CA TYR A 50 -16.12 -7.29 21.88
C TYR A 50 -17.09 -6.27 22.48
N PHE A 51 -18.39 -6.56 22.48
CA PHE A 51 -19.37 -5.62 23.00
C PHE A 51 -20.63 -6.33 23.51
N PRO A 52 -20.56 -6.96 24.70
CA PRO A 52 -21.68 -7.73 25.26
C PRO A 52 -22.94 -6.88 25.42
N ASP A 53 -22.81 -5.67 25.97
CA ASP A 53 -23.91 -4.71 26.13
C ASP A 53 -24.62 -4.36 24.81
N GLY A 54 -23.90 -4.41 23.69
CA GLY A 54 -24.44 -4.13 22.36
C GLY A 54 -25.30 -5.25 21.77
N GLN A 55 -25.32 -6.42 22.41
CA GLN A 55 -26.03 -7.60 21.93
C GLN A 55 -27.27 -7.79 22.80
N LEU A 56 -28.45 -7.62 22.19
CA LEU A 56 -29.72 -7.76 22.85
C LEU A 56 -30.48 -8.92 22.23
N ILE A 57 -31.07 -9.78 23.05
CA ILE A 57 -32.08 -10.76 22.65
C ILE A 57 -33.34 -10.57 23.49
N ILE A 58 -34.49 -10.96 22.95
CA ILE A 58 -35.74 -11.05 23.70
C ILE A 58 -36.10 -12.53 23.84
N ILE A 59 -36.32 -12.96 25.06
CA ILE A 59 -36.80 -14.29 25.40
C ILE A 59 -38.27 -14.23 25.86
N GLU A 60 -39.04 -15.24 25.51
CA GLU A 60 -40.37 -15.47 26.08
C GLU A 60 -40.23 -16.16 27.44
N LYS A 61 -40.68 -15.50 28.52
CA LYS A 61 -40.43 -15.95 29.91
C LYS A 61 -40.94 -17.35 30.22
N LYS A 62 -42.02 -17.78 29.56
CA LYS A 62 -42.63 -19.10 29.78
C LYS A 62 -41.85 -20.25 29.15
N THR A 63 -41.20 -20.01 28.01
CA THR A 63 -40.60 -21.06 27.19
C THR A 63 -39.08 -20.97 27.12
N GLY A 64 -38.50 -19.82 27.49
CA GLY A 64 -37.08 -19.51 27.29
C GLY A 64 -36.72 -19.18 25.84
N LYS A 65 -37.67 -19.30 24.90
CA LYS A 65 -37.43 -19.18 23.47
C LYS A 65 -36.98 -17.77 23.08
N VAL A 66 -35.92 -17.66 22.27
CA VAL A 66 -35.49 -16.40 21.65
C VAL A 66 -36.44 -15.99 20.53
N VAL A 67 -37.15 -14.88 20.74
CA VAL A 67 -38.20 -14.36 19.84
C VAL A 67 -37.86 -13.02 19.19
N GLY A 68 -36.72 -12.42 19.57
CA GLY A 68 -36.22 -11.20 18.95
C GLY A 68 -34.74 -10.97 19.24
N MET A 69 -34.06 -10.20 18.39
CA MET A 69 -32.66 -9.82 18.59
C MET A 69 -32.33 -8.46 17.99
N ALA A 70 -31.38 -7.76 18.61
CA ALA A 70 -30.78 -6.54 18.08
C ALA A 70 -29.29 -6.49 18.42
N PHE A 71 -28.45 -6.59 17.41
CA PHE A 71 -26.99 -6.55 17.57
C PHE A 71 -26.43 -5.22 17.11
N SER A 72 -25.48 -4.71 17.88
CA SER A 72 -24.94 -3.37 17.70
C SER A 72 -23.45 -3.33 18.03
N LEU A 73 -22.77 -2.32 17.50
CA LEU A 73 -21.38 -1.99 17.84
C LEU A 73 -21.16 -0.49 17.79
N ILE A 74 -20.30 0.03 18.66
CA ILE A 74 -19.85 1.42 18.60
C ILE A 74 -18.81 1.58 17.49
N ILE A 75 -19.00 2.54 16.58
CA ILE A 75 -18.06 2.85 15.50
C ILE A 75 -17.74 4.34 15.41
N SER A 76 -16.57 4.63 14.83
CA SER A 76 -16.26 5.95 14.30
C SER A 76 -16.85 6.07 12.90
N TRP A 77 -18.00 6.73 12.76
CA TRP A 77 -18.69 6.81 11.46
C TRP A 77 -17.83 7.40 10.34
N SER A 78 -16.92 8.33 10.64
CA SER A 78 -15.99 8.93 9.67
C SER A 78 -14.99 7.94 9.06
N ASP A 79 -14.92 6.72 9.58
CA ASP A 79 -14.10 5.64 9.03
C ASP A 79 -14.73 4.97 7.82
N TYR A 80 -16.02 5.25 7.59
CA TYR A 80 -16.85 4.58 6.60
C TYR A 80 -17.48 5.60 5.66
N SER A 81 -17.62 5.21 4.40
CA SER A 81 -18.53 5.87 3.48
C SER A 81 -19.96 5.48 3.84
N PRO A 82 -20.96 6.38 3.73
CA PRO A 82 -22.38 6.00 3.81
C PRO A 82 -22.77 4.88 2.83
N GLN A 83 -21.98 4.73 1.75
CA GLN A 83 -22.16 3.73 0.70
C GLN A 83 -21.41 2.41 0.95
N ASP A 84 -20.64 2.32 2.04
CA ASP A 84 -19.98 1.06 2.40
C ASP A 84 -21.04 0.00 2.75
N ASN A 85 -20.77 -1.26 2.39
CA ASN A 85 -21.74 -2.32 2.60
C ASN A 85 -21.71 -2.82 4.05
N TRP A 86 -22.70 -3.63 4.42
CA TRP A 86 -22.81 -4.21 5.74
C TRP A 86 -21.56 -5.00 6.18
N VAL A 87 -20.86 -5.67 5.25
CA VAL A 87 -19.63 -6.43 5.53
C VAL A 87 -18.52 -5.51 6.03
N ASP A 88 -18.39 -4.31 5.48
CA ASP A 88 -17.39 -3.33 5.92
C ASP A 88 -17.72 -2.77 7.31
N PHE A 89 -18.98 -2.38 7.54
CA PHE A 89 -19.45 -1.85 8.82
C PHE A 89 -19.44 -2.86 9.98
N THR A 90 -19.48 -4.16 9.68
CA THR A 90 -19.48 -5.23 10.70
C THR A 90 -18.17 -6.01 10.77
N SER A 91 -17.15 -5.62 10.01
CA SER A 91 -15.90 -6.38 9.87
C SER A 91 -16.14 -7.85 9.47
N SER A 92 -16.90 -8.04 8.39
CA SER A 92 -17.38 -9.35 7.92
C SER A 92 -18.20 -10.10 8.96
N GLY A 93 -19.00 -9.35 9.72
CA GLY A 93 -19.88 -9.90 10.73
C GLY A 93 -19.19 -10.29 12.04
N PHE A 94 -17.97 -9.87 12.32
CA PHE A 94 -17.27 -10.20 13.57
C PHE A 94 -17.21 -9.05 14.59
N PHE A 95 -17.57 -7.84 14.18
CA PHE A 95 -17.49 -6.61 14.98
C PHE A 95 -16.08 -6.25 15.48
N HIS A 96 -15.02 -6.71 14.80
CA HIS A 96 -13.63 -6.36 15.14
C HIS A 96 -13.33 -4.85 15.10
N ASN A 97 -14.21 -4.07 14.47
CA ASN A 97 -14.16 -2.63 14.37
C ASN A 97 -14.91 -1.89 15.50
N HIS A 98 -15.37 -2.61 16.53
CA HIS A 98 -15.93 -2.02 17.73
C HIS A 98 -14.92 -1.04 18.39
N ASN A 99 -15.33 0.21 18.56
CA ASN A 99 -14.47 1.30 19.02
C ASN A 99 -15.17 2.16 20.09
N PRO A 100 -15.25 1.67 21.34
CA PRO A 100 -15.93 2.38 22.43
C PRO A 100 -15.16 3.62 22.89
N LYS A 101 -13.85 3.71 22.61
CA LYS A 101 -12.99 4.82 23.06
C LYS A 101 -13.19 6.11 22.26
N LYS A 102 -13.45 6.00 20.95
CA LYS A 102 -13.53 7.17 20.04
C LYS A 102 -14.79 7.20 19.20
N GLY A 103 -15.51 6.09 19.07
CA GLY A 103 -16.75 6.06 18.32
C GLY A 103 -17.84 6.87 19.02
N LYS A 104 -18.60 7.63 18.24
CA LYS A 104 -19.76 8.41 18.73
C LYS A 104 -21.08 7.89 18.17
N THR A 105 -21.04 6.82 17.39
CA THR A 105 -22.20 6.25 16.72
C THR A 105 -22.38 4.81 17.17
N LEU A 106 -23.56 4.50 17.69
CA LEU A 106 -24.01 3.10 17.81
C LEU A 106 -24.49 2.65 16.43
N TYR A 107 -23.79 1.70 15.82
CA TYR A 107 -24.23 1.09 14.58
C TYR A 107 -25.16 -0.09 14.87
N GLY A 108 -26.40 -0.01 14.39
CA GLY A 108 -27.35 -1.13 14.42
C GLY A 108 -27.02 -2.10 13.29
N ALA A 109 -26.32 -3.19 13.62
CA ALA A 109 -25.86 -4.16 12.64
C ALA A 109 -26.96 -5.14 12.21
N GLU A 110 -27.85 -5.50 13.13
CA GLU A 110 -28.93 -6.44 12.83
C GLU A 110 -30.13 -6.23 13.75
N VAL A 111 -31.35 -6.36 13.26
CA VAL A 111 -32.56 -6.37 14.10
C VAL A 111 -33.59 -7.31 13.53
N MET A 112 -34.07 -8.23 14.35
CA MET A 112 -35.02 -9.26 13.95
C MET A 112 -36.09 -9.47 15.02
N VAL A 113 -37.30 -9.74 14.58
CA VAL A 113 -38.41 -10.22 15.42
C VAL A 113 -39.02 -11.41 14.71
N ASP A 114 -39.23 -12.48 15.47
CA ASP A 114 -39.84 -13.72 14.99
C ASP A 114 -41.19 -13.40 14.30
N PRO A 115 -41.45 -13.92 13.08
CA PRO A 115 -42.67 -13.62 12.35
C PRO A 115 -43.97 -13.82 13.14
N GLU A 116 -44.04 -14.84 14.01
CA GLU A 116 -45.22 -15.17 14.82
C GLU A 116 -45.44 -14.19 15.99
N TYR A 117 -44.41 -13.42 16.34
CA TYR A 117 -44.42 -12.49 17.48
C TYR A 117 -44.45 -11.01 17.04
N ARG A 118 -44.60 -10.75 15.73
CA ARG A 118 -44.77 -9.39 15.19
C ARG A 118 -46.09 -8.79 15.68
N GLY A 119 -46.12 -7.46 15.81
CA GLY A 119 -47.29 -6.74 16.36
C GLY A 119 -47.36 -6.72 17.89
N LYS A 120 -46.61 -7.57 18.61
CA LYS A 120 -46.57 -7.59 20.09
C LYS A 120 -45.71 -6.50 20.73
N GLY A 121 -45.15 -5.57 19.95
CA GLY A 121 -44.30 -4.48 20.46
C GLY A 121 -42.81 -4.82 20.70
N LEU A 122 -42.36 -6.03 20.34
CA LEU A 122 -40.97 -6.47 20.56
C LEU A 122 -39.94 -5.62 19.81
N GLY A 123 -40.24 -5.17 18.58
CA GLY A 123 -39.37 -4.26 17.84
C GLY A 123 -39.13 -2.94 18.55
N LYS A 124 -40.18 -2.37 19.18
CA LYS A 124 -40.10 -1.13 19.97
C LYS A 124 -39.20 -1.33 21.20
N MET A 125 -39.30 -2.50 21.83
CA MET A 125 -38.45 -2.90 22.96
C MET A 125 -36.97 -2.96 22.56
N LEU A 126 -36.62 -3.57 21.43
CA LEU A 126 -35.25 -3.65 20.92
C LEU A 126 -34.65 -2.28 20.57
N TYR A 127 -35.42 -1.40 19.90
CA TYR A 127 -34.95 -0.06 19.57
C TYR A 127 -34.78 0.83 20.80
N LYS A 128 -35.65 0.69 21.80
CA LYS A 128 -35.47 1.36 23.09
C LYS A 128 -34.21 0.87 23.80
N GLY A 129 -33.94 -0.44 23.80
CA GLY A 129 -32.68 -0.98 24.32
C GLY A 129 -31.44 -0.37 23.65
N ARG A 130 -31.48 -0.14 22.33
CA ARG A 130 -30.39 0.58 21.63
C ARG A 130 -30.27 2.05 22.05
N GLN A 131 -31.38 2.74 22.26
CA GLN A 131 -31.37 4.12 22.76
C GLN A 131 -30.76 4.16 24.17
N GLU A 132 -31.12 3.21 25.04
CA GLU A 132 -30.55 3.06 26.38
C GLU A 132 -29.04 2.80 26.32
N ILE A 133 -28.55 1.94 25.41
CA ILE A 133 -27.11 1.76 25.16
C ILE A 133 -26.47 3.07 24.69
N ALA A 134 -27.09 3.79 23.75
CA ALA A 134 -26.55 5.05 23.26
C ALA A 134 -26.46 6.12 24.36
N HIS A 135 -27.43 6.15 25.28
CA HIS A 135 -27.39 6.99 26.47
C HIS A 135 -26.27 6.55 27.43
N LYS A 136 -26.20 5.25 27.77
CA LYS A 136 -25.21 4.69 28.70
C LYS A 136 -23.77 5.01 28.28
N TYR A 137 -23.48 4.95 26.98
CA TYR A 137 -22.14 5.18 26.44
C TYR A 137 -21.91 6.62 25.96
N GLY A 138 -22.82 7.56 26.22
CA GLY A 138 -22.67 8.96 25.81
C GLY A 138 -22.50 9.13 24.29
N LEU A 139 -23.17 8.29 23.49
CA LEU A 139 -23.05 8.30 22.04
C LEU A 139 -23.98 9.37 21.46
N SER A 140 -23.50 10.14 20.48
CA SER A 140 -24.28 11.25 19.92
C SER A 140 -25.44 10.78 19.04
N ARG A 141 -25.42 9.51 18.59
CA ARG A 141 -26.39 8.99 17.61
C ARG A 141 -26.41 7.47 17.47
N ILE A 142 -27.47 6.97 16.85
CA ILE A 142 -27.59 5.63 16.31
C ILE A 142 -27.70 5.72 14.78
N ARG A 143 -26.99 4.87 14.05
CA ARG A 143 -27.14 4.72 12.59
C ARG A 143 -27.31 3.26 12.22
N ALA A 144 -28.07 2.98 11.16
CA ALA A 144 -28.28 1.63 10.64
C ALA A 144 -28.65 1.66 9.15
N GLY A 145 -28.59 0.51 8.48
CA GLY A 145 -29.22 0.33 7.17
C GLY A 145 -30.61 -0.30 7.32
N ALA A 146 -31.63 0.46 6.95
CA ALA A 146 -33.01 0.05 6.83
C ALA A 146 -33.23 -0.77 5.55
N ARG A 147 -33.36 -2.10 5.66
CA ARG A 147 -33.67 -2.97 4.51
C ARG A 147 -34.95 -2.51 3.81
N LEU A 148 -34.88 -2.19 2.52
CA LEU A 148 -36.04 -1.72 1.72
C LEU A 148 -36.89 -2.89 1.24
N ARG A 149 -37.59 -3.54 2.17
CA ARG A 149 -38.28 -4.81 1.93
C ARG A 149 -39.37 -4.71 0.85
N GLY A 150 -40.01 -3.56 0.67
CA GLY A 150 -41.03 -3.37 -0.35
C GLY A 150 -40.49 -3.01 -1.74
N TYR A 151 -39.20 -2.72 -1.88
CA TYR A 151 -38.65 -2.06 -3.07
C TYR A 151 -38.74 -2.89 -4.36
N SER A 152 -38.63 -4.22 -4.29
CA SER A 152 -38.73 -5.09 -5.47
C SER A 152 -40.01 -4.89 -6.29
N LYS A 153 -41.10 -4.45 -5.65
CA LYS A 153 -42.40 -4.15 -6.30
C LYS A 153 -42.40 -2.83 -7.08
N PHE A 154 -41.42 -1.96 -6.85
CA PHE A 154 -41.33 -0.60 -7.39
C PHE A 154 -40.10 -0.37 -8.27
N LYS A 155 -39.21 -1.37 -8.38
CA LYS A 155 -37.92 -1.29 -9.09
C LYS A 155 -38.03 -0.75 -10.53
N ASP A 156 -39.12 -1.04 -11.22
CA ASP A 156 -39.34 -0.66 -12.63
C ASP A 156 -39.98 0.73 -12.78
N ARG A 157 -40.41 1.35 -11.67
CA ARG A 157 -41.12 2.64 -11.64
C ARG A 157 -40.30 3.78 -11.02
N MET A 158 -39.37 3.45 -10.12
CA MET A 158 -38.59 4.44 -9.38
C MET A 158 -37.29 3.86 -8.86
N THR A 159 -36.32 4.74 -8.67
CA THR A 159 -35.05 4.45 -8.02
C THR A 159 -35.24 4.16 -6.51
N PRO A 160 -34.27 3.50 -5.84
CA PRO A 160 -34.34 3.28 -4.40
C PRO A 160 -34.43 4.59 -3.61
N GLN A 161 -33.79 5.66 -4.10
CA GLN A 161 -33.80 6.99 -3.50
C GLN A 161 -35.21 7.58 -3.52
N GLU A 162 -35.86 7.59 -4.69
CA GLU A 162 -37.24 8.05 -4.85
C GLU A 162 -38.21 7.21 -4.01
N TYR A 163 -37.99 5.89 -3.93
CA TYR A 163 -38.75 5.01 -3.06
C TYR A 163 -38.65 5.41 -1.59
N VAL A 164 -37.43 5.59 -1.06
CA VAL A 164 -37.21 6.03 0.33
C VAL A 164 -37.82 7.40 0.59
N LYS A 165 -37.71 8.33 -0.36
CA LYS A 165 -38.35 9.64 -0.27
C LYS A 165 -39.86 9.53 -0.11
N LYS A 166 -40.52 8.77 -0.99
CA LYS A 166 -41.97 8.51 -0.90
C LYS A 166 -42.38 7.81 0.38
N VAL A 167 -41.53 6.92 0.92
CA VAL A 167 -41.77 6.31 2.23
C VAL A 167 -41.67 7.33 3.36
N TYR A 168 -40.68 8.22 3.31
CA TYR A 168 -40.48 9.29 4.28
C TYR A 168 -41.62 10.32 4.28
N GLU A 169 -42.12 10.67 3.09
CA GLU A 169 -43.26 11.56 2.85
C GLU A 169 -44.61 10.86 3.14
N LYS A 170 -44.59 9.58 3.53
CA LYS A 170 -45.76 8.73 3.84
C LYS A 170 -46.69 8.46 2.65
N GLU A 171 -46.20 8.61 1.42
CA GLU A 171 -46.91 8.20 0.20
C GLU A 171 -46.85 6.68 -0.02
N ILE A 172 -45.78 6.03 0.44
CA ILE A 172 -45.58 4.58 0.34
C ILE A 172 -45.33 3.99 1.73
N PHE A 173 -45.89 2.82 1.99
CA PHE A 173 -45.58 2.05 3.20
C PHE A 173 -44.49 1.00 2.90
N ASP A 174 -43.36 1.07 3.61
CA ASP A 174 -42.34 0.02 3.66
C ASP A 174 -42.32 -0.62 5.07
N PRO A 175 -42.46 -1.95 5.21
CA PRO A 175 -42.57 -2.60 6.52
C PRO A 175 -41.40 -2.33 7.48
N THR A 176 -40.19 -2.13 6.96
CA THR A 176 -38.99 -1.94 7.78
C THR A 176 -38.74 -0.45 8.02
N LEU A 177 -38.67 0.33 6.93
CA LEU A 177 -38.33 1.73 7.01
C LEU A 177 -39.45 2.53 7.69
N SER A 178 -40.72 2.32 7.36
CA SER A 178 -41.83 3.04 8.01
C SER A 178 -41.86 2.77 9.52
N PHE A 179 -41.56 1.53 9.95
CA PHE A 179 -41.41 1.21 11.37
C PHE A 179 -40.25 1.98 12.01
N GLN A 180 -39.06 2.00 11.40
CA GLN A 180 -37.90 2.70 11.95
C GLN A 180 -38.11 4.21 12.02
N LEU A 181 -38.77 4.82 11.03
CA LEU A 181 -39.16 6.22 11.06
C LEU A 181 -40.10 6.51 12.24
N SER A 182 -41.03 5.62 12.56
CA SER A 182 -41.90 5.75 13.74
C SER A 182 -41.15 5.71 15.08
N GLN A 183 -39.90 5.21 15.10
CA GLN A 183 -39.02 5.20 16.27
C GLN A 183 -38.13 6.47 16.36
N GLY A 184 -38.39 7.47 15.50
CA GLY A 184 -37.69 8.76 15.50
C GLY A 184 -36.41 8.79 14.65
N PHE A 185 -36.21 7.81 13.77
CA PHE A 185 -35.13 7.85 12.79
C PHE A 185 -35.53 8.71 11.58
N VAL A 186 -34.53 9.25 10.89
CA VAL A 186 -34.70 9.92 9.58
C VAL A 186 -33.76 9.30 8.54
N PRO A 187 -34.14 9.26 7.25
CA PRO A 187 -33.27 8.77 6.19
C PRO A 187 -32.31 9.88 5.76
N ILE A 188 -31.02 9.53 5.67
CA ILE A 188 -29.95 10.48 5.30
C ILE A 188 -29.22 10.07 4.02
N ASP A 189 -29.38 8.84 3.55
CA ASP A 189 -28.85 8.33 2.28
C ASP A 189 -29.53 7.00 1.91
N THR A 190 -29.14 6.40 0.80
CA THR A 190 -29.44 5.02 0.40
C THR A 190 -28.15 4.27 0.09
N ALA A 191 -28.05 3.03 0.53
CA ALA A 191 -26.91 2.15 0.28
C ALA A 191 -27.31 1.02 -0.68
N GLY A 192 -26.47 0.79 -1.69
CA GLY A 192 -26.60 -0.33 -2.63
C GLY A 192 -25.61 -1.46 -2.34
N ASN A 193 -25.99 -2.71 -2.62
CA ASN A 193 -25.28 -3.92 -2.21
C ASN A 193 -25.13 -4.04 -0.68
N TYR A 194 -26.10 -3.52 0.08
CA TYR A 194 -26.09 -3.55 1.54
C TYR A 194 -26.30 -4.99 2.06
N LEU A 195 -27.27 -5.72 1.49
CA LEU A 195 -27.50 -7.14 1.70
C LEU A 195 -27.47 -7.89 0.36
N TYR A 196 -26.36 -8.56 0.06
CA TYR A 196 -26.15 -9.23 -1.22
C TYR A 196 -27.15 -10.39 -1.40
N ASN A 197 -27.84 -10.44 -2.56
CA ASN A 197 -28.82 -11.46 -2.94
C ASN A 197 -30.16 -11.49 -2.15
N ASP A 198 -30.59 -10.37 -1.59
CA ASP A 198 -31.94 -10.28 -1.02
C ASP A 198 -33.00 -9.99 -2.12
N PRO A 199 -33.94 -10.91 -2.41
CA PRO A 199 -34.92 -10.73 -3.47
C PRO A 199 -35.97 -9.63 -3.18
N GLU A 200 -36.21 -9.30 -1.91
CA GLU A 200 -37.19 -8.29 -1.53
C GLU A 200 -36.63 -6.86 -1.67
N SER A 201 -35.41 -6.62 -1.19
CA SER A 201 -34.78 -5.29 -1.28
C SER A 201 -33.90 -5.10 -2.51
N LEU A 202 -33.60 -6.17 -3.27
CA LEU A 202 -32.61 -6.16 -4.35
C LEU A 202 -31.22 -5.69 -3.88
N GLY A 203 -30.93 -5.84 -2.59
CA GLY A 203 -29.72 -5.40 -1.93
C GLY A 203 -29.64 -3.91 -1.61
N TYR A 204 -30.77 -3.20 -1.59
CA TYR A 204 -30.84 -1.79 -1.20
C TYR A 204 -31.31 -1.59 0.25
N ALA A 205 -30.76 -0.57 0.90
CA ALA A 205 -31.16 -0.12 2.23
C ALA A 205 -31.22 1.42 2.31
N ALA A 206 -32.10 1.98 3.14
CA ALA A 206 -31.98 3.39 3.55
C ALA A 206 -30.96 3.51 4.67
N VAL A 207 -30.03 4.46 4.57
CA VAL A 207 -29.16 4.80 5.70
C VAL A 207 -29.97 5.71 6.63
N ILE A 208 -30.25 5.24 7.84
CA ILE A 208 -31.08 5.95 8.81
C ILE A 208 -30.26 6.46 9.99
N GLU A 209 -30.65 7.60 10.55
CA GLU A 209 -30.02 8.22 11.71
C GLU A 209 -31.05 8.62 12.78
N TRP A 210 -30.72 8.33 14.04
CA TRP A 210 -31.37 8.88 15.21
C TRP A 210 -30.33 9.65 16.03
N LEU A 211 -30.61 10.90 16.37
CA LEU A 211 -29.73 11.70 17.23
C LEU A 211 -30.12 11.50 18.70
N ASN A 212 -29.11 11.36 19.55
CA ASN A 212 -29.30 11.24 20.99
C ASN A 212 -29.57 12.63 21.58
N PRO A 213 -30.79 12.93 22.07
CA PRO A 213 -31.14 14.25 22.57
C PRO A 213 -30.35 14.66 23.82
N ASN A 214 -29.75 13.71 24.56
CA ASN A 214 -28.99 14.00 25.77
C ASN A 214 -27.53 14.41 25.47
N VAL A 215 -27.05 14.20 24.24
CA VAL A 215 -25.62 14.34 23.89
C VAL A 215 -25.40 15.14 22.59
N ALA A 216 -26.32 15.07 21.63
CA ALA A 216 -26.20 15.75 20.35
C ALA A 216 -26.24 17.28 20.53
N THR A 217 -25.38 17.99 19.80
CA THR A 217 -25.30 19.46 19.82
C THR A 217 -26.22 20.07 18.76
N ASP A 218 -26.53 21.37 18.86
CA ASP A 218 -27.29 22.10 17.83
C ASP A 218 -26.67 21.96 16.43
N ARG A 219 -25.34 21.87 16.38
CA ARG A 219 -24.61 21.61 15.14
C ARG A 219 -24.92 20.24 14.54
N ASP A 220 -25.11 19.23 15.37
CA ASP A 220 -25.44 17.87 14.92
C ASP A 220 -26.87 17.83 14.37
N PHE A 221 -27.82 18.48 15.04
CA PHE A 221 -29.19 18.63 14.53
C PHE A 221 -29.25 19.41 13.22
N LYS A 222 -28.52 20.53 13.11
CA LYS A 222 -28.41 21.29 11.86
C LYS A 222 -27.86 20.44 10.71
N LYS A 223 -26.80 19.67 10.96
CA LYS A 223 -26.20 18.77 9.96
C LYS A 223 -27.12 17.64 9.55
N GLN A 224 -27.88 17.06 10.48
CA GLN A 224 -28.86 16.03 10.16
C GLN A 224 -29.96 16.62 9.27
N LYS A 225 -30.47 17.82 9.61
CA LYS A 225 -31.46 18.53 8.80
C LYS A 225 -30.94 18.80 7.39
N GLU A 226 -29.73 19.35 7.28
CA GLU A 226 -29.05 19.55 5.99
C GLU A 226 -28.93 18.22 5.23
N SER A 227 -28.54 17.12 5.88
CA SER A 227 -28.41 15.81 5.22
C SER A 227 -29.74 15.27 4.71
N VAL A 228 -30.84 15.48 5.45
CA VAL A 228 -32.19 15.08 5.05
C VAL A 228 -32.71 15.94 3.91
N GLU A 229 -32.68 17.27 4.04
CA GLU A 229 -33.08 18.22 2.96
C GLU A 229 -32.34 17.89 1.66
N PHE A 230 -31.03 17.72 1.79
CA PHE A 230 -30.15 17.41 0.69
C PHE A 230 -30.46 16.05 0.03
N PHE A 231 -30.75 15.03 0.84
CA PHE A 231 -31.20 13.72 0.36
C PHE A 231 -32.54 13.82 -0.39
N LEU A 232 -33.49 14.64 0.10
CA LEU A 232 -34.82 14.82 -0.51
C LEU A 232 -34.79 15.65 -1.80
N GLU A 233 -33.82 16.56 -1.94
CA GLU A 233 -33.66 17.48 -3.08
C GLU A 233 -32.86 16.90 -4.27
N HIS A 234 -32.44 15.62 -4.22
CA HIS A 234 -31.62 14.98 -5.26
C HIS A 234 -30.28 15.68 -5.57
N GLN A 235 -29.83 16.59 -4.70
CA GLN A 235 -28.46 17.04 -4.77
C GLN A 235 -27.58 15.85 -4.31
N LYS A 236 -26.32 15.75 -4.76
CA LYS A 236 -25.34 14.71 -4.31
C LYS A 236 -24.46 15.21 -3.19
N LEU A 237 -24.47 14.53 -2.04
CA LEU A 237 -23.94 15.10 -0.81
C LEU A 237 -22.48 15.32 -1.13
N ASN A 238 -21.96 16.53 -0.92
CA ASN A 238 -20.53 16.78 -0.95
C ASN A 238 -19.97 16.06 0.28
N VAL A 239 -20.03 14.72 0.25
CA VAL A 239 -19.46 13.83 1.22
C VAL A 239 -17.98 14.06 1.05
N GLU A 240 -17.46 14.87 1.94
CA GLU A 240 -16.04 14.98 2.13
C GLU A 240 -15.54 13.62 2.63
N PHE A 241 -14.81 12.92 1.79
CA PHE A 241 -14.26 11.60 2.07
C PHE A 241 -12.92 11.68 2.79
N LEU A 242 -12.23 12.82 2.74
CA LEU A 242 -11.00 13.03 3.50
C LEU A 242 -11.32 13.14 5.01
N PRO A 243 -10.65 12.36 5.88
CA PRO A 243 -10.88 12.44 7.31
C PRO A 243 -10.66 13.85 7.87
N LYS A 244 -11.56 14.29 8.75
CA LYS A 244 -11.54 15.63 9.37
C LYS A 244 -10.22 15.88 10.11
N GLU A 245 -9.71 14.86 10.78
CA GLU A 245 -8.46 14.85 11.52
C GLU A 245 -7.28 15.17 10.61
N LEU A 246 -7.16 14.44 9.49
CA LEU A 246 -6.11 14.69 8.50
C LEU A 246 -6.20 16.10 7.93
N ARG A 247 -7.41 16.56 7.58
CA ARG A 247 -7.59 17.91 7.05
C ARG A 247 -7.23 18.98 8.08
N ARG A 248 -7.60 18.80 9.35
CA ARG A 248 -7.24 19.70 10.45
C ARG A 248 -5.73 19.79 10.60
N THR A 249 -5.03 18.66 10.59
CA THR A 249 -3.57 18.59 10.70
C THR A 249 -2.90 19.27 9.51
N VAL A 250 -3.29 18.94 8.27
CA VAL A 250 -2.75 19.59 7.05
C VAL A 250 -2.98 21.11 7.09
N ARG A 251 -4.19 21.54 7.46
CA ARG A 251 -4.50 22.97 7.59
C ARG A 251 -3.61 23.65 8.63
N LYS A 252 -3.41 23.05 9.81
CA LYS A 252 -2.57 23.63 10.85
C LYS A 252 -1.11 23.74 10.40
N MET A 253 -0.55 22.66 9.85
CA MET A 253 0.85 22.65 9.39
C MET A 253 1.09 23.62 8.23
N THR A 254 0.18 23.70 7.27
CA THR A 254 0.29 24.67 6.17
C THR A 254 0.11 26.12 6.62
N LEU A 255 -0.65 26.40 7.68
CA LEU A 255 -0.73 27.74 8.28
C LEU A 255 0.58 28.12 8.95
N LEU A 256 1.19 27.22 9.72
CA LEU A 256 2.51 27.44 10.33
C LEU A 256 3.58 27.70 9.26
N LEU A 257 3.64 26.88 8.21
CA LEU A 257 4.56 27.11 7.09
C LEU A 257 4.32 28.47 6.42
N GLY A 258 3.05 28.86 6.24
CA GLY A 258 2.70 30.18 5.70
C GLY A 258 3.17 31.34 6.58
N GLN A 259 3.08 31.19 7.90
CA GLN A 259 3.60 32.16 8.86
C GLN A 259 5.14 32.25 8.78
N CYS A 260 5.84 31.12 8.80
CA CYS A 260 7.29 31.09 8.68
C CYS A 260 7.77 31.73 7.35
N LEU A 261 7.08 31.46 6.25
CA LEU A 261 7.36 32.09 4.95
C LEU A 261 7.16 33.60 4.99
N LYS A 262 6.11 34.08 5.65
CA LYS A 262 5.85 35.52 5.80
C LYS A 262 6.93 36.21 6.63
N GLU A 263 7.43 35.53 7.67
CA GLU A 263 8.47 36.04 8.56
C GLU A 263 9.85 36.09 7.88
N GLN A 264 10.22 35.07 7.10
CA GLN A 264 11.54 35.00 6.45
C GLN A 264 11.62 35.69 5.07
N GLU A 265 10.59 35.56 4.23
CA GLU A 265 10.59 36.09 2.85
C GLU A 265 9.76 37.38 2.71
N GLY A 266 9.10 37.82 3.79
CA GLY A 266 8.32 39.04 3.84
C GLY A 266 6.88 38.91 3.34
N ARG A 267 6.06 39.90 3.69
CA ARG A 267 4.60 39.91 3.42
C ARG A 267 4.26 39.89 1.93
N TYR A 268 5.01 40.63 1.11
CA TYR A 268 4.76 40.71 -0.33
C TYR A 268 4.91 39.34 -1.02
N PHE A 269 5.98 38.61 -0.71
CA PHE A 269 6.21 37.29 -1.29
C PHE A 269 5.15 36.28 -0.83
N PHE A 270 4.81 36.29 0.47
CA PHE A 270 3.73 35.45 1.01
C PHE A 270 2.38 35.69 0.31
N GLU A 271 1.97 36.95 0.11
CA GLU A 271 0.71 37.29 -0.57
C GLU A 271 0.71 36.81 -2.03
N LYS A 272 1.87 36.81 -2.68
CA LYS A 272 2.04 36.26 -4.03
C LYS A 272 1.84 34.73 -4.08
N ILE A 273 2.45 33.99 -3.15
CA ILE A 273 2.24 32.53 -3.01
C ILE A 273 0.76 32.22 -2.78
N GLU A 274 0.10 32.95 -1.87
CA GLU A 274 -1.33 32.80 -1.59
C GLU A 274 -2.20 33.09 -2.82
N THR A 275 -1.82 34.07 -3.63
CA THR A 275 -2.51 34.41 -4.88
C THR A 275 -2.45 33.24 -5.87
N TYR A 276 -1.28 32.64 -6.07
CA TYR A 276 -1.14 31.48 -6.96
C TYR A 276 -1.96 30.29 -6.46
N ARG A 277 -1.90 30.00 -5.15
CA ARG A 277 -2.67 28.91 -4.52
C ARG A 277 -4.18 29.10 -4.68
N LYS A 278 -4.70 30.30 -4.41
CA LYS A 278 -6.14 30.62 -4.53
C LYS A 278 -6.61 30.58 -5.98
N THR A 279 -5.81 31.09 -6.91
CA THR A 279 -6.13 31.10 -8.34
C THR A 279 -6.37 29.69 -8.87
N LEU A 280 -5.45 28.76 -8.61
CA LEU A 280 -5.59 27.37 -9.06
C LEU A 280 -6.75 26.64 -8.38
N LYS A 281 -6.98 26.91 -7.08
CA LYS A 281 -8.13 26.36 -6.37
C LYS A 281 -9.45 26.80 -7.03
N LEU A 282 -9.58 28.07 -7.38
CA LEU A 282 -10.78 28.62 -8.02
C LEU A 282 -10.97 28.07 -9.44
N MET A 283 -9.89 27.97 -10.23
CA MET A 283 -9.97 27.46 -11.60
C MET A 283 -10.51 26.02 -11.64
N ARG A 284 -10.19 25.16 -10.64
CA ARG A 284 -10.72 23.79 -10.58
C ARG A 284 -12.19 23.71 -10.19
N THR A 285 -12.69 24.64 -9.38
CA THR A 285 -14.11 24.65 -9.01
C THR A 285 -15.05 25.00 -10.16
N LYS A 286 -14.52 25.61 -11.24
CA LYS A 286 -15.33 26.21 -12.31
C LYS A 286 -15.32 25.46 -13.64
N LYS A 287 -14.35 24.58 -13.95
CA LYS A 287 -14.23 23.92 -15.28
C LYS A 287 -13.56 22.54 -15.26
N THR A 288 -14.00 21.66 -16.16
CA THR A 288 -13.36 20.37 -16.50
C THR A 288 -12.14 20.51 -17.42
N ASP A 289 -12.02 21.60 -18.18
CA ASP A 289 -10.91 21.86 -19.11
C ASP A 289 -10.20 23.17 -18.70
N LEU A 290 -9.27 23.07 -17.73
CA LEU A 290 -8.51 24.20 -17.23
C LEU A 290 -7.51 24.72 -18.28
N ASN A 291 -7.48 26.02 -18.53
CA ASN A 291 -6.41 26.66 -19.30
C ASN A 291 -5.34 27.24 -18.38
N LEU A 292 -4.13 26.68 -18.42
CA LEU A 292 -2.99 27.09 -17.58
C LEU A 292 -2.09 28.16 -18.22
N ALA A 293 -2.28 28.47 -19.51
CA ALA A 293 -1.42 29.42 -20.24
C ALA A 293 -1.34 30.82 -19.60
N PRO A 294 -2.44 31.42 -19.08
CA PRO A 294 -2.35 32.72 -18.40
C PRO A 294 -1.49 32.68 -17.12
N LEU A 295 -1.59 31.58 -16.37
CA LEU A 295 -0.81 31.38 -15.16
C LEU A 295 0.68 31.16 -15.48
N LEU A 296 0.97 30.38 -16.53
CA LEU A 296 2.33 30.20 -17.03
C LEU A 296 2.95 31.55 -17.44
N LYS A 297 2.22 32.38 -18.20
CA LYS A 297 2.67 33.74 -18.55
C LYS A 297 2.95 34.60 -17.32
N LYS A 298 2.14 34.47 -16.25
CA LYS A 298 2.37 35.19 -14.99
C LYS A 298 3.65 34.71 -14.30
N LEU A 299 3.91 33.40 -14.26
CA LEU A 299 5.14 32.82 -13.68
C LEU A 299 6.37 33.18 -14.52
N GLN A 300 6.27 33.24 -15.85
CA GLN A 300 7.36 33.64 -16.75
C GLN A 300 7.85 35.08 -16.52
N LYS A 301 6.95 35.97 -16.06
CA LYS A 301 7.26 37.37 -15.72
C LYS A 301 7.95 37.54 -14.37
N GLU A 302 7.94 36.52 -13.51
CA GLU A 302 8.69 36.55 -12.26
C GLU A 302 10.19 36.48 -12.53
N THR A 303 10.99 37.07 -11.63
CA THR A 303 12.45 36.98 -11.69
C THR A 303 12.90 35.52 -11.49
N PRO A 304 14.07 35.11 -12.01
CA PRO A 304 14.58 33.75 -11.79
C PRO A 304 14.69 33.38 -10.30
N GLU A 305 15.09 34.34 -9.46
CA GLU A 305 15.13 34.14 -8.00
C GLU A 305 13.73 33.87 -7.42
N HIS A 306 12.71 34.66 -7.81
CA HIS A 306 11.35 34.40 -7.36
C HIS A 306 10.81 33.06 -7.88
N GLN A 307 11.13 32.67 -9.12
CA GLN A 307 10.72 31.37 -9.67
C GLN A 307 11.26 30.22 -8.81
N LEU A 308 12.53 30.30 -8.40
CA LEU A 308 13.16 29.33 -7.51
C LEU A 308 12.50 29.31 -6.13
N LYS A 309 12.29 30.48 -5.49
CA LYS A 309 11.62 30.58 -4.18
C LYS A 309 10.18 30.06 -4.23
N ILE A 310 9.46 30.30 -5.34
CA ILE A 310 8.11 29.76 -5.56
C ILE A 310 8.18 28.24 -5.70
N ALA A 311 9.10 27.69 -6.50
CA ALA A 311 9.28 26.24 -6.63
C ALA A 311 9.52 25.60 -5.25
N HIS A 312 10.49 26.14 -4.52
CA HIS A 312 10.87 25.72 -3.18
C HIS A 312 9.67 25.74 -2.21
N SER A 313 8.91 26.85 -2.17
CA SER A 313 7.73 27.00 -1.30
C SER A 313 6.65 25.95 -1.59
N PHE A 314 6.34 25.72 -2.87
CA PHE A 314 5.32 24.74 -3.27
C PHE A 314 5.78 23.29 -3.05
N ALA A 315 7.08 23.00 -3.24
CA ALA A 315 7.68 21.71 -2.92
C ALA A 315 7.62 21.43 -1.40
N LEU A 316 7.99 22.40 -0.56
CA LEU A 316 7.86 22.31 0.91
C LEU A 316 6.43 22.06 1.35
N MET A 317 5.45 22.76 0.78
CA MET A 317 4.04 22.54 1.08
C MET A 317 3.62 21.09 0.78
N LEU A 318 4.05 20.53 -0.35
CA LEU A 318 3.74 19.14 -0.72
C LEU A 318 4.40 18.13 0.22
N GLU A 319 5.66 18.34 0.58
CA GLU A 319 6.38 17.47 1.51
C GLU A 319 5.77 17.52 2.92
N LEU A 320 5.35 18.70 3.38
CA LEU A 320 4.65 18.86 4.65
C LEU A 320 3.28 18.16 4.64
N ILE A 321 2.54 18.23 3.54
CA ILE A 321 1.29 17.47 3.35
C ILE A 321 1.57 15.95 3.41
N ASN A 322 2.65 15.48 2.78
CA ASN A 322 3.06 14.07 2.81
C ASN A 322 3.41 13.62 4.24
N ALA A 323 4.13 14.46 5.01
CA ALA A 323 4.45 14.21 6.42
C ALA A 323 3.18 14.14 7.29
N CYS A 324 2.22 15.04 7.08
CA CYS A 324 0.92 15.01 7.75
C CYS A 324 0.17 13.71 7.47
N GLU A 325 0.09 13.29 6.20
CA GLU A 325 -0.58 12.04 5.83
C GLU A 325 0.09 10.81 6.40
N SER A 326 1.43 10.78 6.41
CA SER A 326 2.19 9.66 6.98
C SER A 326 1.94 9.55 8.49
N SER A 327 2.04 10.67 9.21
CA SER A 327 1.80 10.75 10.65
C SER A 327 0.36 10.37 11.01
N TYR A 328 -0.62 10.85 10.24
CA TYR A 328 -2.03 10.47 10.39
C TYR A 328 -2.25 8.97 10.17
N ARG A 329 -1.62 8.36 9.17
CA ARG A 329 -1.72 6.91 8.93
C ARG A 329 -1.16 6.11 10.11
N THR A 330 -0.02 6.52 10.65
CA THR A 330 0.55 5.91 11.86
C THR A 330 -0.41 6.02 13.03
N TRP A 331 -0.90 7.22 13.33
CA TRP A 331 -1.87 7.48 14.40
C TRP A 331 -3.13 6.64 14.26
N ARG A 332 -3.67 6.51 13.04
CA ARG A 332 -4.83 5.65 12.74
C ARG A 332 -4.54 4.18 12.96
N GLN A 333 -3.35 3.73 12.59
CA GLN A 333 -2.98 2.32 12.73
C GLN A 333 -2.79 1.95 14.21
N ARG A 334 -2.23 2.85 15.03
CA ARG A 334 -2.10 2.67 16.49
C ARG A 334 -3.44 2.53 17.22
N GLN A 335 -4.53 3.02 16.63
CA GLN A 335 -5.88 2.92 17.20
C GLN A 335 -6.58 1.60 16.91
N LYS A 336 -6.07 0.79 15.98
CA LYS A 336 -6.71 -0.48 15.64
C LYS A 336 -6.38 -1.52 16.70
N THR A 337 -7.41 -2.21 17.20
CA THR A 337 -7.24 -3.34 18.12
C THR A 337 -6.41 -4.45 17.45
N PRO A 338 -5.44 -5.05 18.15
CA PRO A 338 -4.66 -6.17 17.61
C PRO A 338 -5.57 -7.32 17.17
N PHE A 339 -5.28 -7.91 16.01
CA PHE A 339 -5.99 -9.10 15.53
C PHE A 339 -5.53 -10.33 16.34
N PRO A 340 -6.44 -11.12 16.95
CA PRO A 340 -6.07 -12.43 17.51
C PRO A 340 -5.62 -13.38 16.39
N GLN A 341 -4.47 -14.03 16.58
CA GLN A 341 -3.76 -14.78 15.55
C GLN A 341 -3.96 -16.30 15.70
N ARG A 342 -4.06 -17.02 14.57
CA ARG A 342 -3.90 -18.49 14.49
C ARG A 342 -2.80 -18.86 13.49
N SER A 343 -2.17 -20.00 13.78
CA SER A 343 -0.87 -20.54 13.36
C SER A 343 -0.72 -20.92 11.88
N THR A 344 -0.39 -19.97 11.01
CA THR A 344 0.22 -20.32 9.72
C THR A 344 1.38 -19.39 9.47
N GLN A 345 2.57 -19.84 9.84
CA GLN A 345 3.81 -19.10 9.68
C GLN A 345 4.19 -18.97 8.20
N MET A 346 4.31 -17.73 7.72
CA MET A 346 4.75 -17.39 6.36
C MET A 346 6.09 -16.65 6.39
N ASP A 347 7.03 -16.98 5.50
CA ASP A 347 8.26 -16.19 5.31
C ASP A 347 8.00 -15.06 4.28
N LEU A 348 8.01 -13.82 4.74
CA LEU A 348 7.88 -12.62 3.90
C LEU A 348 9.26 -11.99 3.64
N THR A 349 9.72 -12.06 2.41
CA THR A 349 11.02 -11.50 2.02
C THR A 349 10.88 -10.18 1.29
N PHE A 350 11.40 -9.11 1.87
CA PHE A 350 11.53 -7.81 1.23
C PHE A 350 12.93 -7.63 0.67
N VAL A 351 13.02 -7.30 -0.61
CA VAL A 351 14.29 -6.95 -1.27
C VAL A 351 14.28 -5.45 -1.56
N LEU A 352 15.10 -4.71 -0.85
CA LEU A 352 15.12 -3.25 -0.88
C LEU A 352 15.94 -2.75 -2.07
N THR A 353 15.50 -1.70 -2.75
CA THR A 353 16.27 -1.03 -3.81
C THR A 353 16.60 0.39 -3.42
N ALA A 354 17.61 0.96 -4.08
CA ALA A 354 17.87 2.39 -4.04
C ALA A 354 16.60 3.20 -4.34
N HIS A 355 16.53 4.41 -3.76
CA HIS A 355 15.49 5.36 -4.09
C HIS A 355 15.82 6.02 -5.42
N PRO A 356 15.10 5.68 -6.50
CA PRO A 356 15.52 6.01 -7.85
C PRO A 356 15.22 7.46 -8.21
N THR A 357 14.77 8.28 -7.25
CA THR A 357 14.46 9.71 -7.34
C THR A 357 14.62 10.49 -6.04
N GLU A 358 15.50 10.06 -5.12
CA GLU A 358 15.66 10.79 -3.85
C GLU A 358 16.53 12.00 -4.11
N ALA A 359 15.89 13.07 -4.55
CA ALA A 359 16.52 14.35 -4.79
C ALA A 359 16.80 15.09 -3.48
N ARG A 360 16.09 14.77 -2.37
CA ARG A 360 16.20 15.54 -1.13
C ARG A 360 17.58 15.43 -0.48
N ALA A 361 18.08 16.53 0.06
CA ALA A 361 19.30 16.54 0.84
C ALA A 361 19.13 15.73 2.15
N PRO A 362 20.19 15.05 2.65
CA PRO A 362 20.11 14.26 3.89
C PRO A 362 19.55 15.04 5.09
N LEU A 363 19.97 16.31 5.25
CA LEU A 363 19.49 17.19 6.31
C LEU A 363 17.97 17.45 6.21
N VAL A 364 17.44 17.65 5.00
CA VAL A 364 16.00 17.86 4.77
C VAL A 364 15.21 16.61 5.19
N ILE A 365 15.71 15.43 4.86
CA ILE A 365 15.09 14.15 5.26
C ILE A 365 15.07 14.02 6.79
N GLU A 366 16.16 14.39 7.47
CA GLU A 366 16.24 14.37 8.93
C GLU A 366 15.23 15.33 9.57
N ILE A 367 15.13 16.56 9.07
CA ILE A 367 14.18 17.55 9.59
C ILE A 367 12.74 17.07 9.39
N PHE A 368 12.38 16.53 8.21
CA PHE A 368 11.04 15.97 7.99
C PHE A 368 10.75 14.75 8.88
N LYS A 369 11.76 13.97 9.27
CA LYS A 369 11.61 12.89 10.24
C LYS A 369 11.25 13.44 11.62
N LYS A 370 11.94 14.50 12.09
CA LYS A 370 11.63 15.21 13.35
C LYS A 370 10.22 15.81 13.31
N LEU A 371 9.87 16.52 12.23
CA LEU A 371 8.52 17.05 12.02
C LEU A 371 7.43 15.97 12.07
N SER A 372 7.68 14.81 11.45
CA SER A 372 6.70 13.71 11.48
C SER A 372 6.47 13.16 12.90
N VAL A 373 7.49 13.16 13.75
CA VAL A 373 7.36 12.79 15.18
C VAL A 373 6.51 13.82 15.91
N LEU A 374 6.83 15.11 15.80
CA LEU A 374 6.07 16.20 16.44
C LEU A 374 4.61 16.25 15.99
N ILE A 375 4.34 16.03 14.69
CA ILE A 375 2.97 15.95 14.16
C ILE A 375 2.24 14.74 14.76
N LEU A 376 2.91 13.59 14.89
CA LEU A 376 2.32 12.39 15.48
C LEU A 376 2.02 12.58 16.97
N GLU A 377 2.93 13.17 17.73
CA GLU A 377 2.73 13.51 19.15
C GLU A 377 1.54 14.45 19.31
N GLY A 378 1.42 15.47 18.46
CA GLY A 378 0.26 16.36 18.51
C GLY A 378 -1.05 15.67 18.15
N LEU A 379 -1.04 14.72 17.19
CA LEU A 379 -2.20 13.87 16.91
C LEU A 379 -2.60 13.00 18.12
N GLU A 380 -1.62 12.48 18.86
CA GLU A 380 -1.84 11.66 20.05
C GLU A 380 -2.32 12.49 21.25
N ASN A 381 -1.85 13.73 21.37
CA ASN A 381 -2.26 14.70 22.38
C ASN A 381 -3.47 15.54 21.94
N ASN A 382 -4.52 14.91 21.43
CA ASN A 382 -5.79 15.57 21.05
C ASN A 382 -5.64 16.79 20.12
N PHE A 383 -4.71 16.74 19.15
CA PHE A 383 -4.41 17.82 18.21
C PHE A 383 -3.78 19.06 18.86
N SER A 384 -3.07 18.90 19.98
CA SER A 384 -2.20 19.90 20.60
C SER A 384 -0.78 19.75 20.08
N PHE A 385 -0.34 20.63 19.19
CA PHE A 385 0.97 20.54 18.53
C PHE A 385 1.99 21.48 19.20
N ASN A 386 3.26 21.06 19.30
CA ASN A 386 4.35 21.94 19.73
C ASN A 386 4.71 22.91 18.58
N GLU A 387 4.05 24.07 18.54
CA GLU A 387 4.15 25.00 17.42
C GLU A 387 5.52 25.66 17.30
N ASP A 388 6.20 25.92 18.43
CA ASP A 388 7.50 26.59 18.45
C ASP A 388 8.60 25.70 17.85
N GLU A 389 8.63 24.43 18.25
CA GLU A 389 9.60 23.45 17.73
C GLU A 389 9.33 23.13 16.26
N ILE A 390 8.05 22.99 15.87
CA ILE A 390 7.66 22.82 14.47
C ILE A 390 8.11 24.03 13.64
N SER A 391 7.86 25.26 14.10
CA SER A 391 8.23 26.49 13.39
C SER A 391 9.75 26.62 13.23
N THR A 392 10.53 26.26 14.26
CA THR A 392 12.00 26.21 14.19
C THR A 392 12.50 25.32 13.06
N HIS A 393 11.91 24.13 12.91
CA HIS A 393 12.23 23.22 11.82
C HIS A 393 11.76 23.74 10.46
N LEU A 394 10.59 24.37 10.37
CA LEU A 394 10.09 24.96 9.13
C LEU A 394 10.97 26.13 8.66
N HIS A 395 11.43 26.99 9.56
CA HIS A 395 12.39 28.05 9.24
C HIS A 395 13.69 27.50 8.67
N SER A 396 14.21 26.42 9.27
CA SER A 396 15.41 25.75 8.76
C SER A 396 15.19 25.23 7.35
N LEU A 397 14.03 24.61 7.09
CA LEU A 397 13.68 24.06 5.78
C LEU A 397 13.55 25.13 4.69
N ILE A 398 13.04 26.31 5.02
CA ILE A 398 12.93 27.44 4.08
C ILE A 398 14.31 27.98 3.68
N SER A 399 15.29 27.91 4.59
CA SER A 399 16.63 28.47 4.38
C SER A 399 17.63 27.54 3.69
N ILE A 400 17.32 26.25 3.56
CA ILE A 400 18.25 25.27 2.97
C ILE A 400 17.72 24.75 1.63
N PRO A 401 18.59 24.46 0.64
CA PRO A 401 18.16 23.80 -0.59
C PRO A 401 17.47 22.48 -0.30
N LEU A 402 16.34 22.20 -0.98
CA LEU A 402 15.69 20.91 -0.82
C LEU A 402 16.52 19.79 -1.41
N VAL A 403 17.25 20.08 -2.49
CA VAL A 403 17.85 19.07 -3.35
C VAL A 403 19.35 18.91 -3.17
N LYS A 404 19.84 17.70 -3.45
CA LYS A 404 21.27 17.37 -3.45
C LYS A 404 22.02 18.18 -4.51
N THR A 405 23.23 18.60 -4.16
CA THR A 405 24.13 19.32 -5.08
C THR A 405 24.89 18.38 -6.03
N HIS A 406 25.02 17.09 -5.67
CA HIS A 406 25.78 16.08 -6.40
C HIS A 406 24.97 14.79 -6.56
N PRO A 407 25.18 14.00 -7.64
CA PRO A 407 24.52 12.71 -7.79
C PRO A 407 24.96 11.78 -6.65
N PRO A 408 24.06 10.97 -6.08
CA PRO A 408 24.41 10.06 -4.99
C PRO A 408 25.38 8.99 -5.48
N LYS A 409 26.32 8.61 -4.62
CA LYS A 409 27.09 7.36 -4.77
C LYS A 409 26.22 6.18 -4.34
N VAL A 410 26.62 4.97 -4.73
CA VAL A 410 25.94 3.73 -4.32
C VAL A 410 25.86 3.61 -2.79
N ILE A 411 26.91 4.04 -2.08
CA ILE A 411 26.95 4.00 -0.62
C ILE A 411 25.94 4.96 0.03
N ASP A 412 25.69 6.13 -0.57
CA ASP A 412 24.68 7.08 -0.08
C ASP A 412 23.27 6.47 -0.19
N GLU A 413 23.01 5.73 -1.27
CA GLU A 413 21.76 5.00 -1.46
C GLU A 413 21.61 3.86 -0.45
N ALA A 414 22.71 3.20 -0.08
CA ALA A 414 22.71 2.14 0.93
C ALA A 414 22.46 2.70 2.34
N GLU A 415 23.17 3.76 2.73
CA GLU A 415 23.00 4.41 4.04
C GLU A 415 21.59 4.97 4.23
N TYR A 416 20.97 5.51 3.17
CA TYR A 416 19.57 5.90 3.23
C TYR A 416 18.68 4.73 3.66
N ILE A 417 18.84 3.55 3.06
CA ILE A 417 18.09 2.35 3.46
C ILE A 417 18.39 1.96 4.90
N TYR A 418 19.67 1.95 5.29
CA TYR A 418 20.13 1.56 6.63
C TYR A 418 19.55 2.46 7.72
N SER A 419 19.50 3.78 7.48
CA SER A 419 18.92 4.76 8.39
C SER A 419 17.44 4.51 8.73
N ILE A 420 16.74 3.75 7.88
CA ILE A 420 15.33 3.40 8.04
C ILE A 420 15.20 2.02 8.68
N ILE A 421 15.85 0.98 8.13
CA ILE A 421 15.62 -0.40 8.56
C ILE A 421 16.35 -0.78 9.85
N PHE A 422 17.49 -0.15 10.15
CA PHE A 422 18.25 -0.37 11.38
C PHE A 422 17.85 0.60 12.50
N HIS A 423 16.87 1.48 12.25
CA HIS A 423 16.23 2.23 13.30
C HIS A 423 15.64 1.26 14.34
N GLU A 424 16.02 1.43 15.60
CA GLU A 424 15.87 0.40 16.63
C GLU A 424 14.44 -0.17 16.79
N PRO A 425 13.37 0.65 16.85
CA PRO A 425 12.00 0.14 16.88
C PRO A 425 11.63 -0.77 15.70
N ILE A 426 12.14 -0.48 14.50
CA ILE A 426 11.91 -1.26 13.29
C ILE A 426 12.73 -2.55 13.34
N LEU A 427 14.04 -2.44 13.64
CA LEU A 427 14.92 -3.59 13.74
C LEU A 427 14.43 -4.58 14.81
N LYS A 428 14.13 -4.10 16.02
CA LYS A 428 13.55 -4.93 17.10
C LYS A 428 12.25 -5.60 16.65
N PHE A 429 11.37 -4.90 15.94
CA PHE A 429 10.15 -5.51 15.41
C PHE A 429 10.46 -6.61 14.39
N ILE A 430 11.38 -6.40 13.45
CA ILE A 430 11.79 -7.41 12.46
C ILE A 430 12.41 -8.65 13.14
N LEU A 431 13.23 -8.44 14.17
CA LEU A 431 13.84 -9.52 14.95
C LEU A 431 12.79 -10.32 15.74
N THR A 432 11.71 -9.68 16.20
CA THR A 432 10.76 -10.27 17.15
C THR A 432 9.47 -10.82 16.52
N GLN A 433 9.05 -10.29 15.38
CA GLN A 433 7.83 -10.67 14.67
C GLN A 433 7.95 -12.06 14.04
N ARG A 434 7.08 -13.00 14.45
CA ARG A 434 7.10 -14.41 13.99
C ARG A 434 5.78 -14.93 13.44
N GLU A 435 4.66 -14.55 14.06
CA GLU A 435 3.33 -15.03 13.69
C GLU A 435 2.40 -13.86 13.30
N PRO A 436 1.58 -14.00 12.25
CA PRO A 436 1.49 -15.14 11.32
C PRO A 436 2.59 -15.15 10.24
N TYR A 437 3.60 -14.28 10.35
CA TYR A 437 4.69 -14.23 9.39
C TYR A 437 6.01 -13.80 10.04
N ARG A 438 7.11 -14.25 9.43
CA ARG A 438 8.48 -13.81 9.69
C ARG A 438 8.95 -12.88 8.58
N ILE A 439 9.63 -11.81 8.94
CA ILE A 439 10.21 -10.87 7.97
C ILE A 439 11.66 -11.27 7.68
N ARG A 440 12.03 -11.26 6.39
CA ARG A 440 13.42 -11.38 5.92
C ARG A 440 13.75 -10.16 5.07
N LEU A 441 14.93 -9.59 5.28
CA LEU A 441 15.41 -8.43 4.52
C LEU A 441 16.58 -8.82 3.61
N ARG A 442 16.62 -8.18 2.45
CA ARG A 442 17.68 -8.25 1.45
C ARG A 442 17.80 -6.90 0.75
N THR A 443 18.87 -6.65 -0.01
CA THR A 443 19.01 -5.40 -0.79
C THR A 443 19.62 -5.63 -2.17
N TRP A 444 19.26 -4.78 -3.13
CA TRP A 444 19.92 -4.69 -4.44
C TRP A 444 21.14 -3.77 -4.39
N VAL A 445 21.18 -2.83 -3.45
CA VAL A 445 22.23 -1.79 -3.40
C VAL A 445 23.56 -2.45 -3.04
N GLY A 446 24.59 -2.19 -3.85
CA GLY A 446 25.89 -2.87 -3.77
C GLY A 446 25.97 -4.21 -4.52
N GLY A 447 24.85 -4.76 -5.01
CA GLY A 447 24.80 -6.04 -5.75
C GLY A 447 24.27 -5.97 -7.19
N ASP A 448 23.44 -4.96 -7.51
CA ASP A 448 22.88 -4.76 -8.87
C ASP A 448 23.90 -4.15 -9.83
N LYS A 449 24.70 -5.00 -10.48
CA LYS A 449 25.75 -4.61 -11.41
C LYS A 449 25.23 -4.29 -12.81
N ASP A 450 24.07 -4.85 -13.20
CA ASP A 450 23.46 -4.70 -14.53
C ASP A 450 23.52 -3.24 -15.02
N GLY A 451 24.40 -2.96 -15.98
CA GLY A 451 24.58 -1.63 -16.56
C GLY A 451 24.80 -0.49 -15.56
N HIS A 452 25.31 -0.80 -14.36
CA HIS A 452 25.67 0.16 -13.31
C HIS A 452 27.20 0.22 -13.16
N PRO A 453 27.87 1.32 -13.54
CA PRO A 453 29.33 1.42 -13.46
C PRO A 453 29.87 1.56 -12.03
N GLY A 454 29.13 2.23 -11.14
CA GLY A 454 29.52 2.41 -9.73
C GLY A 454 29.41 1.17 -8.82
N VAL A 455 28.88 0.04 -9.32
CA VAL A 455 28.80 -1.22 -8.56
C VAL A 455 29.94 -2.14 -9.00
N ASN A 456 30.73 -2.60 -8.04
CA ASN A 456 31.87 -3.51 -8.22
C ASN A 456 32.22 -4.17 -6.87
N GLU A 457 33.29 -4.96 -6.82
CA GLU A 457 33.73 -5.67 -5.62
C GLU A 457 34.10 -4.77 -4.44
N VAL A 458 34.60 -3.56 -4.71
CA VAL A 458 34.99 -2.59 -3.67
C VAL A 458 33.75 -1.97 -3.05
N THR A 459 32.86 -1.41 -3.88
CA THR A 459 31.59 -0.82 -3.44
C THR A 459 30.70 -1.86 -2.73
N MET A 460 30.74 -3.12 -3.18
CA MET A 460 30.01 -4.24 -2.54
C MET A 460 30.49 -4.46 -1.09
N VAL A 461 31.81 -4.53 -0.88
CA VAL A 461 32.39 -4.69 0.47
C VAL A 461 32.16 -3.46 1.34
N GLU A 462 32.24 -2.26 0.76
CA GLU A 462 31.88 -1.00 1.43
C GLU A 462 30.43 -1.05 1.96
N CYS A 463 29.47 -1.42 1.11
CA CYS A 463 28.07 -1.57 1.52
C CYS A 463 27.89 -2.60 2.64
N PHE A 464 28.64 -3.71 2.60
CA PHE A 464 28.61 -4.71 3.66
C PHE A 464 29.16 -4.15 4.99
N ASN A 465 30.32 -3.48 4.98
CA ASN A 465 30.93 -2.87 6.18
C ASN A 465 29.99 -1.85 6.82
N HIS A 466 29.35 -1.01 6.01
CA HIS A 466 28.37 -0.05 6.48
C HIS A 466 27.16 -0.73 7.14
N SER A 467 26.55 -1.72 6.49
CA SER A 467 25.44 -2.46 7.10
C SER A 467 25.85 -3.17 8.40
N ARG A 468 27.09 -3.68 8.45
CA ARG A 468 27.66 -4.31 9.64
C ARG A 468 27.86 -3.32 10.77
N SER A 469 28.31 -2.10 10.49
CA SER A 469 28.54 -1.08 11.51
C SER A 469 27.27 -0.81 12.33
N HIS A 470 26.12 -0.73 11.66
CA HIS A 470 24.79 -0.57 12.29
C HIS A 470 24.44 -1.79 13.17
N LEU A 471 24.67 -3.01 12.67
CA LEU A 471 24.42 -4.24 13.44
C LEU A 471 25.35 -4.38 14.64
N LEU A 472 26.64 -4.10 14.51
CA LEU A 472 27.61 -4.12 15.61
C LEU A 472 27.27 -3.06 16.67
N LYS A 473 26.85 -1.86 16.25
CA LYS A 473 26.35 -0.83 17.17
C LYS A 473 25.16 -1.35 17.96
N PHE A 474 24.18 -1.96 17.29
CA PHE A 474 23.02 -2.56 17.95
C PHE A 474 23.42 -3.67 18.95
N LEU A 475 24.31 -4.59 18.55
CA LEU A 475 24.79 -5.68 19.41
C LEU A 475 25.52 -5.16 20.65
N ARG A 476 26.39 -4.14 20.51
CA ARG A 476 27.08 -3.52 21.65
C ARG A 476 26.09 -2.94 22.66
N VAL A 477 25.08 -2.20 22.19
CA VAL A 477 24.02 -1.66 23.05
C VAL A 477 23.27 -2.80 23.76
N GLN A 478 22.97 -3.90 23.05
CA GLN A 478 22.30 -5.05 23.70
C GLN A 478 23.16 -5.67 24.80
N ILE A 479 24.48 -5.80 24.59
CA ILE A 479 25.39 -6.36 25.60
C ILE A 479 25.56 -5.39 26.78
N ASP A 480 25.67 -4.08 26.53
CA ASP A 480 25.79 -3.06 27.56
C ASP A 480 24.57 -3.03 28.49
N ASP A 481 23.38 -3.10 27.90
CA ASP A 481 22.18 -3.15 28.69
C ASP A 481 22.05 -4.47 29.47
N ILE A 482 22.52 -5.61 28.94
CA ILE A 482 22.60 -6.87 29.70
C ILE A 482 23.53 -6.70 30.92
N LEU A 483 24.71 -6.10 30.71
CA LEU A 483 25.67 -5.86 31.79
C LEU A 483 25.05 -4.98 32.88
N LYS A 484 24.39 -3.88 32.48
CA LYS A 484 23.69 -2.97 33.39
C LYS A 484 22.57 -3.69 34.17
N ASP A 485 21.67 -4.39 33.47
CA ASP A 485 20.54 -5.10 34.08
C ASP A 485 21.03 -6.13 35.13
N LEU A 486 22.16 -6.80 34.84
CA LEU A 486 22.74 -7.81 35.74
C LEU A 486 23.50 -7.19 36.92
N GLU A 487 24.15 -6.04 36.73
CA GLU A 487 24.80 -5.29 37.81
C GLU A 487 23.77 -4.81 38.85
N GLU A 488 22.66 -4.23 38.38
CA GLU A 488 21.56 -3.80 39.26
C GLU A 488 20.96 -5.00 40.02
N LEU A 489 20.83 -6.16 39.38
CA LEU A 489 20.33 -7.38 40.04
C LEU A 489 21.30 -7.95 41.10
N GLN A 490 22.62 -7.81 40.89
CA GLN A 490 23.62 -8.31 41.83
C GLN A 490 23.59 -7.63 43.20
N GLU A 491 23.06 -6.40 43.28
CA GLU A 491 22.85 -5.69 44.54
C GLU A 491 21.84 -6.40 45.46
N PHE A 492 20.89 -7.14 44.87
CA PHE A 492 19.78 -7.78 45.61
C PHE A 492 19.94 -9.29 45.74
N ILE A 493 20.58 -9.95 44.77
CA ILE A 493 20.72 -11.42 44.74
C ILE A 493 22.18 -11.78 44.46
N LYS A 494 22.77 -12.66 45.28
CA LYS A 494 24.08 -13.27 44.98
C LYS A 494 23.98 -14.19 43.77
N ILE A 495 24.20 -13.65 42.58
CA ILE A 495 24.27 -14.42 41.34
C ILE A 495 25.64 -15.14 41.28
N LYS A 496 25.73 -16.33 41.90
CA LYS A 496 26.85 -17.26 41.64
C LYS A 496 26.82 -17.62 40.15
N SER A 497 27.93 -17.42 39.43
CA SER A 497 28.14 -17.63 37.97
C SER A 497 27.81 -16.49 36.99
N PHE A 498 27.71 -15.23 37.45
CA PHE A 498 27.80 -14.09 36.52
C PHE A 498 29.26 -13.78 36.17
N ASP A 499 29.77 -14.32 35.07
CA ASP A 499 31.07 -13.91 34.53
C ASP A 499 30.93 -12.64 33.68
N LYS A 500 30.91 -11.49 34.38
CA LYS A 500 30.97 -10.15 33.78
C LYS A 500 32.15 -10.03 32.83
N LYS A 501 33.32 -10.57 33.20
CA LYS A 501 34.56 -10.45 32.42
C LYS A 501 34.42 -11.15 31.08
N ALA A 502 33.80 -12.33 31.03
CA ALA A 502 33.54 -13.04 29.78
C ALA A 502 32.60 -12.27 28.84
N LEU A 503 31.52 -11.66 29.35
CA LEU A 503 30.61 -10.88 28.52
C LEU A 503 31.26 -9.57 28.03
N THR A 504 32.04 -8.89 28.87
CA THR A 504 32.85 -7.73 28.46
C THR A 504 33.88 -8.12 27.40
N LYS A 505 34.50 -9.31 27.51
CA LYS A 505 35.40 -9.85 26.49
C LYS A 505 34.67 -10.14 25.18
N LEU A 506 33.46 -10.70 25.21
CA LEU A 506 32.65 -10.89 23.99
C LEU A 506 32.32 -9.55 23.32
N LYS A 507 31.99 -8.52 24.11
CA LYS A 507 31.79 -7.15 23.61
C LYS A 507 33.06 -6.61 22.95
N SER A 508 34.22 -6.78 23.57
CA SER A 508 35.49 -6.28 23.00
C SER A 508 35.82 -7.00 21.69
N LEU A 509 35.56 -8.31 21.59
CA LEU A 509 35.78 -9.08 20.37
C LEU A 509 34.91 -8.63 19.17
N LEU A 510 33.80 -7.91 19.40
CA LEU A 510 33.00 -7.32 18.31
C LEU A 510 33.79 -6.27 17.51
N SER A 511 34.81 -5.60 18.08
CA SER A 511 35.63 -4.65 17.34
C SER A 511 36.43 -5.33 16.22
N GLY A 512 36.88 -6.56 16.44
CA GLY A 512 37.60 -7.37 15.44
C GLY A 512 36.75 -7.82 14.25
N LEU A 513 35.43 -7.62 14.29
CA LEU A 513 34.49 -7.91 13.20
C LEU A 513 34.15 -6.68 12.36
N ALA A 514 34.63 -5.48 12.71
CA ALA A 514 34.23 -4.22 12.07
C ALA A 514 34.50 -4.22 10.55
N ASP A 515 35.71 -4.59 10.14
CA ASP A 515 36.12 -4.63 8.74
C ASP A 515 36.02 -6.05 8.15
N ILE A 516 35.23 -6.17 7.07
CA ILE A 516 35.15 -7.39 6.28
C ILE A 516 36.40 -7.54 5.43
N LYS A 517 37.12 -8.63 5.68
CA LYS A 517 38.35 -9.02 4.95
C LYS A 517 38.25 -10.50 4.54
N ALA A 518 39.32 -11.06 3.98
CA ALA A 518 39.34 -12.48 3.65
C ALA A 518 39.08 -13.35 4.90
N SER A 519 38.34 -14.46 4.73
CA SER A 519 37.92 -15.37 5.80
C SER A 519 37.10 -14.73 6.92
N ASP A 520 36.37 -13.67 6.62
CA ASP A 520 35.45 -13.02 7.54
C ASP A 520 34.36 -13.97 8.07
N GLY A 521 33.83 -14.87 7.21
CA GLY A 521 32.86 -15.88 7.62
C GLY A 521 33.34 -16.73 8.81
N ARG A 522 34.62 -17.12 8.81
CA ARG A 522 35.25 -17.83 9.94
C ARG A 522 35.29 -16.99 11.21
N LYS A 523 35.58 -15.68 11.11
CA LYS A 523 35.64 -14.78 12.27
C LYS A 523 34.28 -14.62 12.91
N VAL A 524 33.24 -14.42 12.09
CA VAL A 524 31.85 -14.33 12.56
C VAL A 524 31.43 -15.65 13.21
N ALA A 525 31.72 -16.79 12.59
CA ALA A 525 31.42 -18.11 13.15
C ALA A 525 32.13 -18.35 14.50
N MET A 526 33.40 -17.95 14.64
CA MET A 526 34.15 -18.06 15.89
C MET A 526 33.56 -17.19 17.01
N TRP A 527 33.14 -15.97 16.68
CA TRP A 527 32.46 -15.10 17.64
C TRP A 527 31.12 -15.70 18.06
N MET A 528 30.32 -16.19 17.10
CA MET A 528 29.04 -16.86 17.38
C MET A 528 29.25 -18.06 18.30
N TYR A 529 30.23 -18.91 18.01
CA TYR A 529 30.58 -20.06 18.87
C TYR A 529 30.89 -19.60 20.30
N SER A 530 31.75 -18.60 20.45
CA SER A 530 32.11 -18.05 21.76
C SER A 530 30.90 -17.49 22.52
N PHE A 531 29.99 -16.83 21.80
CA PHE A 531 28.75 -16.30 22.37
C PHE A 531 27.79 -17.40 22.82
N TYR A 532 27.51 -18.40 21.97
CA TYR A 532 26.61 -19.50 22.32
C TYR A 532 27.17 -20.33 23.48
N HIS A 533 28.48 -20.62 23.47
CA HIS A 533 29.16 -21.30 24.56
C HIS A 533 29.06 -20.53 25.89
N TYR A 534 29.27 -19.20 25.86
CA TYR A 534 29.06 -18.36 27.04
C TYR A 534 27.61 -18.44 27.55
N VAL A 535 26.62 -18.34 26.65
CA VAL A 535 25.21 -18.39 27.02
C VAL A 535 24.85 -19.75 27.64
N GLU A 536 25.34 -20.86 27.09
CA GLU A 536 25.10 -22.21 27.63
C GLU A 536 25.67 -22.40 29.04
N GLN A 537 26.81 -21.79 29.34
CA GLN A 537 27.44 -21.86 30.66
C GLN A 537 26.91 -20.84 31.66
N ALA A 538 26.22 -19.80 31.20
CA ALA A 538 25.68 -18.74 32.05
C ALA A 538 24.47 -19.23 32.87
N ASN A 539 24.17 -18.52 33.96
CA ASN A 539 22.99 -18.82 34.79
C ASN A 539 21.65 -18.55 34.05
N PHE A 540 20.56 -18.98 34.69
CA PHE A 540 19.18 -18.84 34.22
C PHE A 540 18.80 -17.40 33.82
N HIS A 541 19.23 -16.38 34.59
CA HIS A 541 18.89 -14.98 34.31
C HIS A 541 19.51 -14.49 33.00
N VAL A 542 20.76 -14.88 32.72
CA VAL A 542 21.44 -14.55 31.47
C VAL A 542 20.82 -15.34 30.31
N GLN A 543 20.64 -16.65 30.45
CA GLN A 543 20.12 -17.52 29.40
C GLN A 543 18.74 -17.07 28.89
N ASN A 544 17.88 -16.64 29.80
CA ASN A 544 16.51 -16.20 29.51
C ASN A 544 16.39 -14.68 29.32
N HIS A 545 17.51 -13.95 29.36
CA HIS A 545 17.49 -12.52 29.13
C HIS A 545 16.95 -12.19 27.74
N HIS A 546 15.96 -11.30 27.67
CA HIS A 546 15.30 -10.95 26.41
C HIS A 546 16.30 -10.40 25.36
N ARG A 547 17.37 -9.73 25.79
CA ARG A 547 18.43 -9.22 24.91
C ARG A 547 19.35 -10.32 24.36
N ILE A 548 19.60 -11.39 25.12
CA ILE A 548 20.30 -12.58 24.57
C ILE A 548 19.48 -13.17 23.43
N GLN A 549 18.15 -13.24 23.58
CA GLN A 549 17.26 -13.68 22.51
C GLN A 549 17.31 -12.74 21.29
N LEU A 550 17.39 -11.41 21.50
CA LEU A 550 17.59 -10.46 20.39
C LEU A 550 18.91 -10.67 19.67
N ILE A 551 20.02 -10.90 20.39
CA ILE A 551 21.33 -11.19 19.79
C ILE A 551 21.26 -12.47 18.95
N LYS A 552 20.69 -13.57 19.49
CA LYS A 552 20.47 -14.81 18.73
C LYS A 552 19.67 -14.54 17.44
N ARG A 553 18.61 -13.75 17.53
CA ARG A 553 17.75 -13.36 16.39
C ARG A 553 18.50 -12.53 15.34
N VAL A 554 19.46 -11.69 15.74
CA VAL A 554 20.32 -10.96 14.79
C VAL A 554 21.05 -11.96 13.90
N PHE A 555 21.69 -12.97 14.48
CA PHE A 555 22.41 -14.00 13.70
C PHE A 555 21.47 -14.90 12.91
N GLU A 556 20.23 -15.13 13.34
CA GLU A 556 19.27 -15.87 12.53
C GLU A 556 18.81 -15.12 11.26
N ILE A 557 18.75 -13.78 11.30
CA ILE A 557 18.33 -12.95 10.16
C ILE A 557 19.53 -12.50 9.32
N PHE A 558 20.65 -12.21 9.98
CA PHE A 558 21.90 -11.70 9.42
C PHE A 558 23.08 -12.58 9.87
N PRO A 559 23.23 -13.81 9.36
CA PRO A 559 24.24 -14.75 9.86
C PRO A 559 25.68 -14.25 9.68
N ALA A 560 25.94 -13.51 8.60
CA ALA A 560 27.23 -12.86 8.35
C ALA A 560 27.33 -11.43 8.93
N LEU A 561 26.39 -11.00 9.79
CA LEU A 561 26.32 -9.63 10.32
C LEU A 561 26.38 -8.55 9.22
N VAL A 562 25.68 -8.79 8.11
CA VAL A 562 25.49 -7.83 7.01
C VAL A 562 24.04 -7.88 6.54
N LEU A 563 23.55 -6.83 5.90
CA LEU A 563 22.32 -6.92 5.12
C LEU A 563 22.61 -7.71 3.83
N PRO A 564 22.02 -8.90 3.61
CA PRO A 564 22.39 -9.71 2.47
C PRO A 564 21.98 -9.05 1.15
N ILE A 565 22.88 -9.05 0.16
CA ILE A 565 22.60 -8.50 -1.17
C ILE A 565 21.97 -9.55 -2.10
N GLU A 566 21.30 -9.09 -3.14
CA GLU A 566 21.05 -9.88 -4.36
C GLU A 566 22.05 -9.41 -5.42
N LEU A 567 22.82 -10.33 -5.99
CA LEU A 567 23.67 -10.01 -7.14
C LEU A 567 22.81 -10.01 -8.40
N ARG A 568 23.11 -9.13 -9.34
CA ARG A 568 22.46 -9.11 -10.65
C ARG A 568 23.40 -8.66 -11.75
N GLU A 569 23.33 -9.33 -12.89
CA GLU A 569 24.03 -8.93 -14.10
C GLU A 569 23.22 -9.32 -15.36
N ASP A 570 23.53 -8.70 -16.49
CA ASP A 570 23.01 -9.04 -17.81
C ASP A 570 23.55 -10.40 -18.31
N SER A 571 22.69 -11.18 -18.98
CA SER A 571 23.04 -12.51 -19.52
C SER A 571 24.22 -12.47 -20.50
N GLY A 572 24.28 -11.47 -21.37
CA GLY A 572 25.39 -11.23 -22.30
C GLY A 572 26.68 -10.90 -21.57
N LYS A 573 26.63 -10.03 -20.55
CA LYS A 573 27.80 -9.70 -19.72
C LYS A 573 28.31 -10.87 -18.90
N ILE A 574 27.44 -11.79 -18.46
CA ILE A 574 27.86 -13.04 -17.83
C ILE A 574 28.60 -13.94 -18.83
N ALA A 575 28.13 -14.04 -20.07
CA ALA A 575 28.81 -14.82 -21.10
C ALA A 575 30.20 -14.25 -21.44
N GLU A 576 30.35 -12.93 -21.48
CA GLU A 576 31.65 -12.25 -21.61
C GLU A 576 32.56 -12.55 -20.41
N ALA A 577 32.05 -12.44 -19.18
CA ALA A 577 32.80 -12.66 -17.93
C ALA A 577 33.32 -14.10 -17.75
N LEU A 578 32.74 -15.09 -18.44
CA LEU A 578 33.31 -16.45 -18.47
C LEU A 578 34.70 -16.48 -19.12
N LYS A 579 34.93 -15.61 -20.10
CA LYS A 579 36.18 -15.49 -20.84
C LYS A 579 37.14 -14.49 -20.17
N ASP A 580 36.61 -13.45 -19.51
CA ASP A 580 37.40 -12.44 -18.81
C ASP A 580 37.25 -12.50 -17.28
N SER A 581 38.31 -12.94 -16.60
CA SER A 581 38.37 -12.97 -15.12
C SER A 581 38.42 -11.58 -14.47
N LYS A 582 38.75 -10.53 -15.24
CA LYS A 582 38.78 -9.14 -14.76
C LYS A 582 37.41 -8.46 -14.83
N ALA A 583 36.42 -9.10 -15.46
CA ALA A 583 35.05 -8.59 -15.51
C ALA A 583 34.53 -8.29 -14.08
N PRO A 584 33.85 -7.15 -13.85
CA PRO A 584 33.44 -6.75 -12.49
C PRO A 584 32.62 -7.81 -11.75
N ILE A 585 31.68 -8.47 -12.44
CA ILE A 585 30.87 -9.53 -11.81
C ILE A 585 31.70 -10.75 -11.39
N ALA A 586 32.75 -11.11 -12.15
CA ALA A 586 33.65 -12.20 -11.80
C ALA A 586 34.52 -11.85 -10.58
N LYS A 587 34.99 -10.60 -10.50
CA LYS A 587 35.69 -10.07 -9.31
C LYS A 587 34.79 -10.03 -8.09
N MET A 588 33.54 -9.59 -8.22
CA MET A 588 32.56 -9.61 -7.13
C MET A 588 32.35 -11.02 -6.60
N LEU A 589 32.15 -12.02 -7.46
CA LEU A 589 32.01 -13.43 -7.07
C LEU A 589 33.27 -13.98 -6.40
N SER A 590 34.45 -13.63 -6.90
CA SER A 590 35.74 -14.03 -6.32
C SER A 590 35.96 -13.42 -4.94
N THR A 591 35.65 -12.14 -4.78
CA THR A 591 35.71 -11.44 -3.48
C THR A 591 34.72 -12.04 -2.50
N LEU A 592 33.48 -12.33 -2.94
CA LEU A 592 32.48 -13.02 -2.14
C LEU A 592 32.99 -14.37 -1.63
N ALA A 593 33.65 -15.16 -2.47
CA ALA A 593 34.26 -16.44 -2.07
C ALA A 593 35.33 -16.25 -0.99
N LYS A 594 36.20 -15.25 -1.19
CA LYS A 594 37.31 -14.94 -0.26
C LYS A 594 36.79 -14.51 1.11
N ILE A 595 35.78 -13.64 1.18
CA ILE A 595 35.25 -13.14 2.45
C ILE A 595 34.39 -14.19 3.17
N SER A 596 33.63 -15.00 2.42
CA SER A 596 32.73 -16.01 3.00
C SER A 596 33.44 -17.28 3.50
N LYS A 597 34.74 -17.45 3.26
CA LYS A 597 35.51 -18.61 3.71
C LYS A 597 35.32 -18.87 5.22
N GLY A 598 34.86 -20.07 5.56
CA GLY A 598 34.49 -20.48 6.93
C GLY A 598 33.02 -20.28 7.29
N GLY A 599 32.22 -19.76 6.36
CA GLY A 599 30.75 -19.70 6.40
C GLY A 599 30.17 -19.94 5.00
N GLU A 600 28.92 -19.52 4.78
CA GLU A 600 28.24 -19.67 3.48
C GLU A 600 28.25 -18.36 2.69
N SER A 601 28.54 -18.43 1.39
CA SER A 601 28.45 -17.25 0.51
C SER A 601 27.03 -16.67 0.48
N THR A 602 26.02 -17.52 0.68
CA THR A 602 24.62 -17.11 0.75
C THR A 602 24.30 -16.16 1.89
N ASP A 603 25.12 -16.11 2.95
CA ASP A 603 24.90 -15.21 4.09
C ASP A 603 25.26 -13.76 3.79
N TYR A 604 26.09 -13.54 2.77
CA TYR A 604 26.44 -12.22 2.25
C TYR A 604 25.60 -11.88 1.01
N ALA A 605 25.49 -12.80 0.05
CA ALA A 605 24.75 -12.60 -1.20
C ALA A 605 23.79 -13.78 -1.47
N ARG A 606 22.49 -13.54 -1.58
CA ARG A 606 21.48 -14.62 -1.56
C ARG A 606 21.26 -15.35 -2.89
N GLY A 607 21.70 -14.77 -4.00
CA GLY A 607 21.59 -15.35 -5.33
C GLY A 607 22.15 -14.42 -6.40
N LEU A 608 22.30 -14.94 -7.62
CA LEU A 608 22.64 -14.21 -8.82
C LEU A 608 21.43 -14.17 -9.77
N VAL A 609 20.83 -13.00 -9.91
CA VAL A 609 19.72 -12.71 -10.82
C VAL A 609 20.27 -12.46 -12.23
N ILE A 610 19.68 -13.12 -13.22
CA ILE A 610 20.11 -13.06 -14.63
C ILE A 610 19.13 -12.20 -15.42
N SER A 611 19.50 -10.95 -15.66
CA SER A 611 18.70 -10.03 -16.50
C SER A 611 18.78 -10.45 -17.96
N HIS A 612 17.77 -10.07 -18.75
CA HIS A 612 17.71 -10.41 -20.17
C HIS A 612 17.91 -11.92 -20.42
N CYS A 613 17.35 -12.77 -19.54
CA CYS A 613 17.41 -14.22 -19.66
C CYS A 613 16.38 -14.71 -20.69
N GLU A 614 16.87 -15.19 -21.82
CA GLU A 614 16.03 -15.63 -22.95
C GLU A 614 16.18 -17.13 -23.22
N THR A 615 17.25 -17.77 -22.73
CA THR A 615 17.57 -19.17 -23.01
C THR A 615 18.05 -19.95 -21.80
N SER A 616 17.98 -21.29 -21.86
CA SER A 616 18.57 -22.17 -20.85
C SER A 616 20.11 -22.09 -20.80
N LYS A 617 20.74 -21.63 -21.89
CA LYS A 617 22.20 -21.42 -21.97
C LYS A 617 22.65 -20.26 -21.09
N ASP A 618 21.87 -19.20 -20.98
CA ASP A 618 22.16 -18.05 -20.11
C ASP A 618 22.32 -18.50 -18.64
N LEU A 619 21.46 -19.42 -18.20
CA LEU A 619 21.49 -19.99 -16.86
C LEU A 619 22.69 -20.91 -16.64
N GLN A 620 23.05 -21.70 -17.65
CA GLN A 620 24.26 -22.54 -17.62
C GLN A 620 25.53 -21.70 -17.55
N ASN A 621 25.58 -20.59 -18.29
CA ASN A 621 26.70 -19.67 -18.26
C ASN A 621 26.88 -19.07 -16.87
N ALA A 622 25.79 -18.64 -16.25
CA ALA A 622 25.79 -18.12 -14.87
C ALA A 622 26.26 -19.16 -13.85
N MET A 623 25.74 -20.40 -13.92
CA MET A 623 26.20 -21.50 -13.05
C MET A 623 27.70 -21.75 -13.23
N SER A 624 28.18 -21.76 -14.47
CA SER A 624 29.60 -21.98 -14.79
C SER A 624 30.47 -20.85 -14.22
N LEU A 625 30.00 -19.60 -14.29
CA LEU A 625 30.71 -18.45 -13.76
C LEU A 625 30.82 -18.52 -12.23
N ILE A 626 29.73 -18.92 -11.55
CA ILE A 626 29.71 -19.14 -10.09
C ILE A 626 30.68 -20.25 -9.71
N VAL A 627 30.65 -21.40 -10.40
CA VAL A 627 31.58 -22.52 -10.14
C VAL A 627 33.03 -22.06 -10.26
N LYS A 628 33.34 -21.29 -11.31
CA LYS A 628 34.68 -20.80 -11.61
C LYS A 628 35.22 -19.84 -10.54
N ASN A 629 34.38 -18.98 -9.97
CA ASN A 629 34.83 -17.86 -9.11
C ASN A 629 34.45 -17.98 -7.64
N CYS A 630 33.36 -18.67 -7.31
CA CYS A 630 32.87 -18.78 -5.93
C CYS A 630 33.30 -20.07 -5.23
N THR A 631 33.89 -21.04 -5.96
CA THR A 631 34.41 -22.36 -5.52
C THR A 631 33.43 -23.29 -4.78
N HIS A 632 32.34 -22.75 -4.22
CA HIS A 632 31.22 -23.45 -3.64
C HIS A 632 29.99 -23.18 -4.51
N ASN A 633 29.40 -24.22 -5.11
CA ASN A 633 28.18 -24.13 -5.95
C ASN A 633 26.90 -23.79 -5.14
N GLY A 634 27.05 -23.08 -4.02
CA GLY A 634 25.98 -22.74 -3.07
C GLY A 634 25.13 -21.55 -3.49
N LEU A 635 25.63 -20.65 -4.35
CA LEU A 635 24.90 -19.45 -4.75
C LEU A 635 23.81 -19.79 -5.80
N PRO A 636 22.52 -19.54 -5.52
CA PRO A 636 21.43 -19.78 -6.46
C PRO A 636 21.50 -18.92 -7.72
N VAL A 637 21.19 -19.51 -8.88
CA VAL A 637 20.95 -18.78 -10.14
C VAL A 637 19.45 -18.53 -10.28
N ILE A 638 19.07 -17.27 -10.52
CA ILE A 638 17.67 -16.83 -10.56
C ILE A 638 17.38 -16.20 -11.93
N PRO A 639 16.65 -16.86 -12.85
CA PRO A 639 16.23 -16.24 -14.11
C PRO A 639 15.31 -15.04 -13.84
N LEU A 640 15.55 -13.92 -14.53
CA LEU A 640 14.61 -12.80 -14.63
C LEU A 640 13.93 -12.82 -16.00
N PHE A 641 12.64 -13.14 -16.01
CA PHE A 641 11.80 -13.05 -17.21
C PHE A 641 11.11 -11.69 -17.25
N GLU A 642 11.55 -10.83 -18.17
CA GLU A 642 11.15 -9.43 -18.26
C GLU A 642 10.71 -8.97 -19.65
N SER A 643 10.99 -9.77 -20.70
CA SER A 643 10.49 -9.56 -22.06
C SER A 643 9.20 -10.34 -22.31
N LYS A 644 8.46 -9.96 -23.36
CA LYS A 644 7.27 -10.72 -23.81
C LYS A 644 7.63 -12.16 -24.17
N GLU A 645 8.76 -12.35 -24.84
CA GLU A 645 9.27 -13.61 -25.37
C GLU A 645 9.68 -14.54 -24.22
N SER A 646 10.53 -14.07 -23.31
CA SER A 646 10.96 -14.83 -22.12
C SER A 646 9.78 -15.23 -21.21
N LEU A 647 8.80 -14.33 -20.99
CA LEU A 647 7.60 -14.65 -20.21
C LEU A 647 6.77 -15.77 -20.87
N LYS A 648 6.61 -15.74 -22.20
CA LYS A 648 5.90 -16.80 -22.95
C LYS A 648 6.65 -18.13 -22.90
N SER A 649 7.97 -18.09 -23.09
CA SER A 649 8.87 -19.25 -23.19
C SER A 649 9.39 -19.76 -21.84
N SER A 650 9.02 -19.12 -20.73
CA SER A 650 9.46 -19.45 -19.36
C SER A 650 9.39 -20.93 -19.01
N GLU A 651 8.34 -21.64 -19.41
CA GLU A 651 8.21 -23.09 -19.19
C GLU A 651 9.28 -23.88 -19.93
N LYS A 652 9.45 -23.61 -21.24
CA LYS A 652 10.44 -24.27 -22.09
C LYS A 652 11.86 -24.04 -21.58
N ILE A 653 12.22 -22.78 -21.29
CA ILE A 653 13.54 -22.41 -20.77
C ILE A 653 13.88 -23.16 -19.48
N LEU A 654 12.93 -23.23 -18.55
CA LEU A 654 13.12 -23.92 -17.28
C LEU A 654 13.18 -25.45 -17.47
N GLU A 655 12.35 -26.02 -18.33
CA GLU A 655 12.36 -27.47 -18.60
C GLU A 655 13.66 -27.93 -19.24
N GLU A 656 14.18 -27.18 -20.22
CA GLU A 656 15.49 -27.45 -20.83
C GLU A 656 16.61 -27.37 -19.79
N TRP A 657 16.59 -26.37 -18.91
CA TRP A 657 17.60 -26.22 -17.85
C TRP A 657 17.53 -27.34 -16.80
N LEU A 658 16.32 -27.67 -16.34
CA LEU A 658 16.10 -28.67 -15.28
C LEU A 658 16.24 -30.12 -15.76
N SER A 659 16.17 -30.37 -17.07
CA SER A 659 16.43 -31.69 -17.66
C SER A 659 17.85 -32.20 -17.38
N GLN A 660 18.79 -31.29 -17.07
CA GLN A 660 20.18 -31.62 -16.78
C GLN A 660 20.32 -32.17 -15.35
N LYS A 661 20.75 -33.43 -15.23
CA LYS A 661 20.91 -34.13 -13.93
C LYS A 661 21.73 -33.32 -12.91
N LYS A 662 22.81 -32.66 -13.36
CA LYS A 662 23.70 -31.84 -12.51
C LYS A 662 23.01 -30.59 -11.94
N VAL A 663 22.10 -29.98 -12.70
CA VAL A 663 21.34 -28.80 -12.25
C VAL A 663 20.37 -29.24 -11.16
N LEU A 664 19.58 -30.28 -11.44
CA LEU A 664 18.58 -30.78 -10.50
C LEU A 664 19.19 -31.28 -9.18
N SER A 665 20.35 -31.96 -9.24
CA SER A 665 21.07 -32.36 -8.03
C SER A 665 21.54 -31.16 -7.21
N THR A 666 22.14 -30.16 -7.86
CA THR A 666 22.60 -28.91 -7.22
C THR A 666 21.44 -28.19 -6.54
N MET A 667 20.29 -28.05 -7.20
CA MET A 667 19.12 -27.38 -6.62
C MET A 667 18.62 -28.09 -5.36
N ARG A 668 18.59 -29.43 -5.36
CA ARG A 668 18.14 -30.23 -4.21
C ARG A 668 19.14 -30.17 -3.06
N SER A 669 20.43 -30.37 -3.33
CA SER A 669 21.45 -30.50 -2.28
C SER A 669 22.00 -29.16 -1.77
N LYS A 670 22.03 -28.11 -2.62
CA LYS A 670 22.67 -26.82 -2.30
C LYS A 670 21.69 -25.66 -2.23
N TRP A 671 20.58 -25.69 -2.98
CA TRP A 671 19.60 -24.59 -2.99
C TRP A 671 18.29 -24.93 -2.25
N ASN A 672 18.35 -25.89 -1.33
CA ASN A 672 17.22 -26.28 -0.46
C ASN A 672 15.96 -26.69 -1.26
N GLY A 673 16.14 -27.27 -2.45
CA GLY A 673 15.04 -27.69 -3.32
C GLY A 673 14.19 -26.54 -3.86
N LYS A 674 14.68 -25.29 -3.85
CA LYS A 674 13.93 -24.11 -4.31
C LYS A 674 14.19 -23.85 -5.79
N LEU A 675 13.12 -23.63 -6.54
CA LEU A 675 13.14 -23.07 -7.90
C LEU A 675 12.72 -21.61 -7.80
N GLU A 676 13.70 -20.72 -7.70
CA GLU A 676 13.44 -19.28 -7.62
C GLU A 676 13.47 -18.66 -9.02
N VAL A 677 12.44 -17.87 -9.36
CA VAL A 677 12.29 -17.18 -10.65
C VAL A 677 11.83 -15.75 -10.40
N MET A 678 12.51 -14.79 -11.01
CA MET A 678 12.12 -13.38 -10.97
C MET A 678 11.26 -13.00 -12.18
N VAL A 679 10.23 -12.17 -11.94
CA VAL A 679 9.35 -11.64 -13.00
C VAL A 679 9.40 -10.10 -13.05
N GLY A 680 9.65 -9.56 -14.24
CA GLY A 680 9.77 -8.12 -14.49
C GLY A 680 8.45 -7.48 -14.93
N TYR A 681 7.86 -6.64 -14.09
CA TYR A 681 6.61 -5.93 -14.39
C TYR A 681 6.83 -4.71 -15.29
N SER A 682 7.75 -3.81 -14.89
CA SER A 682 7.91 -2.52 -15.56
C SER A 682 8.48 -2.64 -16.97
N ASP A 683 9.47 -3.51 -17.17
CA ASP A 683 10.12 -3.72 -18.47
C ASP A 683 9.17 -4.35 -19.50
N SER A 684 8.42 -5.39 -19.12
CA SER A 684 7.39 -5.96 -20.00
C SER A 684 6.25 -4.97 -20.26
N ALA A 685 5.80 -4.21 -19.26
CA ALA A 685 4.75 -3.20 -19.45
C ALA A 685 5.18 -2.06 -20.38
N LYS A 686 6.46 -1.71 -20.38
CA LYS A 686 7.02 -0.72 -21.31
C LYS A 686 6.89 -1.18 -22.78
N GLN A 687 7.01 -2.48 -23.04
CA GLN A 687 6.93 -3.07 -24.38
C GLN A 687 5.49 -3.31 -24.87
N VAL A 688 4.61 -3.83 -24.01
CA VAL A 688 3.27 -4.33 -24.45
C VAL A 688 2.09 -3.70 -23.70
N GLY A 689 2.33 -2.71 -22.83
CA GLY A 689 1.32 -2.11 -21.98
C GLY A 689 1.03 -2.94 -20.73
N VAL A 690 0.41 -2.29 -19.73
CA VAL A 690 0.22 -2.88 -18.38
C VAL A 690 -0.70 -4.09 -18.36
N LEU A 691 -1.80 -4.10 -19.12
CA LEU A 691 -2.77 -5.21 -19.13
C LEU A 691 -2.13 -6.50 -19.66
N SER A 692 -1.49 -6.42 -20.82
CA SER A 692 -0.83 -7.57 -21.45
C SER A 692 0.37 -8.06 -20.66
N SER A 693 1.22 -7.16 -20.16
CA SER A 693 2.33 -7.50 -19.27
C SER A 693 1.85 -8.31 -18.07
N ARG A 694 0.82 -7.83 -17.35
CA ARG A 694 0.26 -8.54 -16.19
C ARG A 694 -0.36 -9.88 -16.58
N SER A 695 -1.02 -9.97 -17.73
CA SER A 695 -1.57 -11.23 -18.25
C SER A 695 -0.46 -12.26 -18.52
N LEU A 696 0.65 -11.83 -19.12
CA LEU A 696 1.82 -12.67 -19.37
C LEU A 696 2.46 -13.14 -18.07
N ILE A 697 2.61 -12.25 -17.08
CA ILE A 697 3.14 -12.59 -15.75
C ILE A 697 2.22 -13.57 -15.01
N LYS A 698 0.88 -13.37 -15.04
CA LYS A 698 -0.10 -14.31 -14.47
C LYS A 698 0.09 -15.71 -15.07
N SER A 699 0.29 -15.78 -16.40
CA SER A 699 0.56 -17.03 -17.11
C SER A 699 1.91 -17.65 -16.73
N ALA A 700 3.00 -16.87 -16.77
CA ALA A 700 4.35 -17.32 -16.44
C ALA A 700 4.44 -17.88 -15.01
N MET A 701 3.88 -17.20 -14.01
CA MET A 701 3.87 -17.72 -12.63
C MET A 701 3.13 -19.06 -12.51
N SER A 702 2.04 -19.25 -13.25
CA SER A 702 1.32 -20.52 -13.30
C SER A 702 2.19 -21.63 -13.91
N LYS A 703 2.87 -21.33 -15.03
CA LYS A 703 3.81 -22.23 -15.69
C LYS A 703 4.98 -22.63 -14.78
N VAL A 704 5.66 -21.66 -14.17
CA VAL A 704 6.75 -21.90 -13.20
C VAL A 704 6.28 -22.80 -12.06
N SER A 705 5.05 -22.59 -11.57
CA SER A 705 4.47 -23.43 -10.52
C SER A 705 4.22 -24.87 -10.97
N LYS A 706 3.81 -25.08 -12.22
CA LYS A 706 3.65 -26.42 -12.81
C LYS A 706 5.01 -27.11 -12.98
N VAL A 707 6.01 -26.39 -13.49
CA VAL A 707 7.38 -26.90 -13.63
C VAL A 707 7.94 -27.30 -12.27
N GLY A 708 7.84 -26.45 -11.24
CA GLY A 708 8.27 -26.77 -9.88
C GLY A 708 7.64 -28.06 -9.36
N LYS A 709 6.32 -28.24 -9.53
CA LYS A 709 5.64 -29.49 -9.17
C LYS A 709 6.18 -30.71 -9.94
N ARG A 710 6.35 -30.60 -11.26
CA ARG A 710 6.84 -31.69 -12.12
C ARG A 710 8.21 -32.19 -11.68
N TYR A 711 9.11 -31.29 -11.32
CA TYR A 711 10.49 -31.61 -10.89
C TYR A 711 10.65 -31.82 -9.37
N LYS A 712 9.55 -31.77 -8.60
CA LYS A 712 9.53 -31.85 -7.13
C LYS A 712 10.40 -30.77 -6.45
N LEU A 713 10.31 -29.54 -6.97
CA LEU A 713 10.97 -28.34 -6.43
C LEU A 713 9.92 -27.38 -5.87
N ASN A 714 10.34 -26.56 -4.92
CA ASN A 714 9.51 -25.53 -4.30
C ASN A 714 9.62 -24.22 -5.11
N PRO A 715 8.59 -23.83 -5.89
CA PRO A 715 8.64 -22.60 -6.68
C PRO A 715 8.58 -21.36 -5.77
N VAL A 716 9.52 -20.44 -5.95
CA VAL A 716 9.56 -19.12 -5.30
C VAL A 716 9.50 -18.07 -6.40
N ILE A 717 8.45 -17.25 -6.40
CA ILE A 717 8.35 -16.14 -7.35
C ILE A 717 8.90 -14.88 -6.70
N PHE A 718 9.97 -14.35 -7.28
CA PHE A 718 10.55 -13.07 -6.93
C PHE A 718 9.91 -11.97 -7.78
N HIS A 719 9.05 -11.16 -7.15
CA HIS A 719 8.33 -10.08 -7.83
C HIS A 719 9.20 -8.82 -7.94
N GLY A 720 9.57 -8.43 -9.17
CA GLY A 720 10.31 -7.19 -9.45
C GLY A 720 9.50 -5.91 -9.24
N SER A 721 10.16 -4.76 -9.40
CA SER A 721 9.56 -3.43 -9.28
C SER A 721 8.55 -3.15 -10.42
N GLY A 722 7.42 -2.49 -10.09
CA GLY A 722 6.39 -2.13 -11.09
C GLY A 722 4.99 -2.70 -10.89
N GLY A 723 4.74 -3.50 -9.85
CA GLY A 723 3.36 -3.76 -9.40
C GLY A 723 2.66 -2.45 -9.03
N SER A 724 1.32 -2.38 -9.14
CA SER A 724 0.54 -1.14 -8.88
C SER A 724 0.84 -0.49 -7.52
N VAL A 725 1.25 -1.29 -6.55
CA VAL A 725 1.55 -0.89 -5.17
C VAL A 725 2.97 -0.32 -5.04
N ALA A 726 3.89 -0.81 -5.87
CA ALA A 726 5.31 -0.46 -5.82
C ALA A 726 5.57 1.02 -6.18
N ARG A 727 4.60 1.70 -6.80
CA ARG A 727 4.63 3.15 -7.12
C ARG A 727 3.60 3.99 -6.34
N GLY A 728 3.23 3.52 -5.14
CA GLY A 728 2.46 4.31 -4.18
C GLY A 728 0.96 4.48 -4.48
N GLY A 729 0.42 3.73 -5.46
CA GLY A 729 -0.95 3.89 -5.94
C GLY A 729 -1.94 2.74 -5.73
N GLY A 730 -1.44 1.51 -5.69
CA GLY A 730 -2.26 0.31 -5.52
C GLY A 730 -2.41 -0.11 -4.06
N ASN A 731 -3.37 -1.01 -3.80
CA ASN A 731 -3.45 -1.77 -2.56
C ASN A 731 -2.63 -3.05 -2.65
N ILE A 732 -1.82 -3.37 -1.63
CA ILE A 732 -1.11 -4.66 -1.58
C ILE A 732 -2.08 -5.83 -1.72
N LYS A 733 -3.28 -5.73 -1.11
CA LYS A 733 -4.34 -6.73 -1.25
C LYS A 733 -4.75 -6.96 -2.71
N ASP A 734 -4.95 -5.90 -3.49
CA ASP A 734 -5.34 -6.02 -4.89
C ASP A 734 -4.22 -6.66 -5.72
N GLN A 735 -2.94 -6.34 -5.45
CA GLN A 735 -1.81 -6.93 -6.15
C GLN A 735 -1.67 -8.43 -5.86
N ILE A 736 -1.79 -8.86 -4.60
CA ILE A 736 -1.59 -10.25 -4.21
C ILE A 736 -2.83 -11.13 -4.48
N SER A 737 -4.00 -10.53 -4.68
CA SER A 737 -5.28 -11.25 -4.86
C SER A 737 -5.30 -12.24 -6.02
N TRP A 738 -4.50 -12.00 -7.06
CA TRP A 738 -4.47 -12.82 -8.27
C TRP A 738 -3.23 -13.69 -8.44
N TRP A 739 -2.22 -13.56 -7.57
CA TRP A 739 -1.03 -14.42 -7.57
C TRP A 739 -1.41 -15.91 -7.41
N PRO A 740 -0.67 -16.90 -7.92
CA PRO A 740 -0.96 -18.30 -7.59
C PRO A 740 -0.58 -18.62 -6.12
N THR A 741 -1.11 -19.71 -5.58
CA THR A 741 -0.89 -20.10 -4.17
C THR A 741 0.58 -20.37 -3.84
N SER A 742 1.35 -20.87 -4.81
CA SER A 742 2.81 -21.02 -4.73
C SER A 742 3.51 -19.71 -4.39
N SER A 743 3.17 -18.62 -5.08
CA SER A 743 3.73 -17.29 -4.86
C SER A 743 3.36 -16.67 -3.51
N THR A 744 2.28 -17.13 -2.88
CA THR A 744 1.80 -16.58 -1.59
C THR A 744 2.37 -17.31 -0.37
N LYS A 745 2.98 -18.50 -0.52
CA LYS A 745 3.54 -19.26 0.62
C LYS A 745 4.87 -18.69 1.15
N ALA A 746 5.69 -18.17 0.24
CA ALA A 746 6.94 -17.49 0.57
C ALA A 746 7.09 -16.26 -0.34
N PRO A 747 6.27 -15.21 -0.15
CA PRO A 747 6.32 -14.03 -0.98
C PRO A 747 7.70 -13.37 -0.90
N LYS A 748 8.30 -13.17 -2.07
CA LYS A 748 9.53 -12.39 -2.23
C LYS A 748 9.23 -11.23 -3.18
N LEU A 749 9.41 -10.00 -2.72
CA LEU A 749 9.08 -8.82 -3.50
C LEU A 749 10.13 -7.72 -3.36
N THR A 750 10.38 -7.04 -4.46
CA THR A 750 11.17 -5.81 -4.49
C THR A 750 10.35 -4.66 -3.91
N ILE A 751 10.86 -4.03 -2.85
CA ILE A 751 10.33 -2.76 -2.34
C ILE A 751 11.13 -1.64 -2.99
N GLN A 752 10.46 -0.91 -3.88
CA GLN A 752 11.06 0.25 -4.53
C GLN A 752 11.45 1.31 -3.50
N GLY A 753 12.53 2.05 -3.74
CA GLY A 753 13.09 2.95 -2.74
C GLY A 753 12.11 4.05 -2.30
N GLU A 754 11.25 4.55 -3.20
CA GLU A 754 10.17 5.51 -2.85
C GLU A 754 9.12 4.94 -1.89
N MET A 755 9.04 3.61 -1.79
CA MET A 755 8.12 2.90 -0.90
C MET A 755 8.79 2.44 0.39
N ILE A 756 10.13 2.48 0.51
CA ILE A 756 10.85 2.03 1.72
C ILE A 756 10.45 2.91 2.90
N GLN A 757 10.57 4.24 2.77
CA GLN A 757 10.20 5.19 3.83
C GLN A 757 8.74 5.01 4.26
N ARG A 758 7.83 4.67 3.33
CA ARG A 758 6.42 4.44 3.64
C ARG A 758 6.15 3.09 4.31
N THR A 759 6.83 2.03 3.87
CA THR A 759 6.61 0.65 4.34
C THR A 759 7.24 0.41 5.71
N PHE A 760 8.41 1.01 5.93
CA PHE A 760 9.21 0.88 7.15
C PHE A 760 9.12 2.13 8.04
N ALA A 761 8.17 3.05 7.78
CA ALA A 761 7.95 4.25 8.59
C ALA A 761 7.80 3.93 10.08
N THR A 762 6.97 2.92 10.39
CA THR A 762 6.70 2.46 11.75
C THR A 762 6.46 0.97 11.80
N LYS A 763 6.64 0.36 12.98
CA LYS A 763 6.40 -1.07 13.20
C LYS A 763 4.94 -1.44 12.89
N GLU A 764 3.99 -0.53 13.14
CA GLU A 764 2.57 -0.75 12.90
C GLU A 764 2.23 -0.80 11.40
N ILE A 765 2.85 0.08 10.59
CA ILE A 765 2.66 0.05 9.14
C ILE A 765 3.27 -1.21 8.55
N LEU A 766 4.49 -1.56 8.95
CA LEU A 766 5.16 -2.80 8.52
C LEU A 766 4.36 -4.03 8.94
N HIS A 767 3.81 -4.03 10.16
CA HIS A 767 2.93 -5.08 10.64
C HIS A 767 1.66 -5.21 9.79
N SER A 768 1.01 -4.10 9.47
CA SER A 768 -0.17 -4.08 8.60
C SER A 768 0.11 -4.69 7.22
N GLN A 769 1.29 -4.46 6.64
CA GLN A 769 1.64 -5.08 5.35
C GLN A 769 1.73 -6.59 5.46
N GLY A 770 2.44 -7.11 6.46
CA GLY A 770 2.54 -8.56 6.65
C GLY A 770 1.20 -9.23 6.95
N LEU A 771 0.34 -8.57 7.74
CA LEU A 771 -1.03 -9.05 7.98
C LEU A 771 -1.85 -9.16 6.69
N HIS A 772 -1.68 -8.25 5.73
CA HIS A 772 -2.39 -8.36 4.46
C HIS A 772 -2.01 -9.62 3.67
N PHE A 773 -0.74 -10.01 3.68
CA PHE A 773 -0.30 -11.28 3.08
C PHE A 773 -0.90 -12.48 3.80
N ALA A 774 -0.82 -12.50 5.13
CA ALA A 774 -1.36 -13.60 5.93
C ALA A 774 -2.89 -13.74 5.77
N GLN A 775 -3.62 -12.63 5.73
CA GLN A 775 -5.06 -12.60 5.47
C GLN A 775 -5.40 -13.17 4.09
N GLU A 776 -4.69 -12.74 3.04
CA GLU A 776 -4.91 -13.26 1.69
C GLU A 776 -4.64 -14.77 1.60
N LEU A 777 -3.55 -15.25 2.22
CA LEU A 777 -3.22 -16.67 2.27
C LEU A 777 -4.35 -17.48 2.95
N ARG A 778 -4.95 -16.94 4.01
CA ARG A 778 -6.09 -17.56 4.71
C ARG A 778 -7.35 -17.58 3.85
N LEU A 779 -7.72 -16.46 3.22
CA LEU A 779 -8.91 -16.35 2.38
C LEU A 779 -8.89 -17.35 1.21
N ARG A 780 -7.70 -17.65 0.69
CA ARG A 780 -7.51 -18.60 -0.41
C ARG A 780 -7.85 -20.04 -0.06
N ARG A 781 -7.78 -20.44 1.22
CA ARG A 781 -8.23 -21.77 1.66
C ARG A 781 -9.72 -22.01 1.36
N PHE A 782 -10.51 -20.95 1.24
CA PHE A 782 -11.96 -21.00 1.07
C PHE A 782 -12.46 -20.59 -0.32
N ARG A 783 -11.58 -20.17 -1.25
CA ARG A 783 -11.96 -19.82 -2.63
C ARG A 783 -11.82 -21.04 -3.54
N SER A 784 -12.92 -21.69 -3.90
CA SER A 784 -12.88 -22.97 -4.61
C SER A 784 -12.68 -22.88 -6.14
N THR A 785 -12.97 -21.77 -6.82
CA THR A 785 -12.80 -21.69 -8.29
C THR A 785 -12.54 -20.27 -8.77
N ARG A 786 -11.47 -20.06 -9.57
CA ARG A 786 -11.28 -18.82 -10.34
C ARG A 786 -12.08 -18.91 -11.63
N MET A 787 -12.78 -17.84 -11.98
CA MET A 787 -13.49 -17.74 -13.26
C MET A 787 -12.50 -17.90 -14.42
N LYS A 788 -12.86 -18.72 -15.41
CA LYS A 788 -12.05 -18.83 -16.64
C LYS A 788 -12.09 -17.50 -17.38
N SER A 789 -10.97 -17.14 -18.01
CA SER A 789 -10.91 -15.93 -18.83
C SER A 789 -11.85 -16.08 -20.02
N PRO A 790 -12.80 -15.15 -20.22
CA PRO A 790 -13.71 -15.19 -21.36
C PRO A 790 -13.00 -14.87 -22.69
N PRO A 791 -13.55 -15.31 -23.85
CA PRO A 791 -13.06 -14.91 -25.17
C PRO A 791 -13.05 -13.38 -25.36
N ALA A 792 -14.08 -12.66 -24.88
CA ALA A 792 -14.11 -11.20 -24.95
C ALA A 792 -12.91 -10.55 -24.25
N PHE A 793 -12.42 -11.13 -23.14
CA PHE A 793 -11.22 -10.63 -22.47
C PHE A 793 -9.96 -10.79 -23.32
N LYS A 794 -9.82 -11.91 -24.05
CA LYS A 794 -8.69 -12.11 -24.96
C LYS A 794 -8.72 -11.05 -26.07
N LYS A 795 -9.88 -10.86 -26.72
CA LYS A 795 -10.08 -9.85 -27.77
C LYS A 795 -9.79 -8.43 -27.27
N PHE A 796 -10.32 -8.07 -26.10
CA PHE A 796 -10.08 -6.79 -25.44
C PHE A 796 -8.60 -6.56 -25.16
N ARG A 797 -7.94 -7.51 -24.48
CA ARG A 797 -6.50 -7.43 -24.17
C ARG A 797 -5.66 -7.27 -25.43
N ASP A 798 -5.91 -8.08 -26.46
CA ASP A 798 -5.12 -8.07 -27.68
C ASP A 798 -5.32 -6.75 -28.46
N SER A 799 -6.52 -6.16 -28.41
CA SER A 799 -6.77 -4.81 -28.95
C SER A 799 -6.05 -3.71 -28.15
N VAL A 800 -6.02 -3.80 -26.81
CA VAL A 800 -5.28 -2.85 -25.96
C VAL A 800 -3.78 -2.93 -26.26
N GLU A 801 -3.24 -4.15 -26.35
CA GLU A 801 -1.85 -4.39 -26.68
C GLU A 801 -1.49 -3.79 -28.02
N LYS A 802 -2.28 -4.07 -29.06
CA LYS A 802 -2.06 -3.54 -30.41
C LYS A 802 -2.00 -2.01 -30.39
N SER A 803 -3.01 -1.34 -29.82
CA SER A 803 -3.04 0.13 -29.75
C SER A 803 -1.87 0.73 -28.96
N TYR A 804 -1.38 0.05 -27.93
CA TYR A 804 -0.20 0.49 -27.19
C TYR A 804 1.09 0.30 -28.00
N VAL A 805 1.27 -0.89 -28.60
CA VAL A 805 2.44 -1.22 -29.43
C VAL A 805 2.52 -0.28 -30.63
N ASP A 806 1.42 -0.06 -31.34
CA ASP A 806 1.35 0.87 -32.49
C ASP A 806 1.82 2.29 -32.10
N PHE A 807 1.44 2.76 -30.90
CA PHE A 807 1.89 4.06 -30.39
C PHE A 807 3.38 4.09 -30.09
N VAL A 808 3.89 3.11 -29.34
CA VAL A 808 5.29 3.12 -28.89
C VAL A 808 6.28 2.70 -29.99
N SER A 809 5.82 2.02 -31.03
CA SER A 809 6.62 1.64 -32.20
C SER A 809 6.72 2.75 -33.23
N SER A 810 5.91 3.81 -33.16
CA SER A 810 6.01 4.99 -34.04
C SER A 810 7.17 5.90 -33.61
N PRO A 811 8.29 5.99 -34.35
CA PRO A 811 9.44 6.79 -33.94
C PRO A 811 9.13 8.30 -33.92
N GLU A 812 8.33 8.77 -34.87
CA GLU A 812 7.93 10.18 -34.97
C GLU A 812 6.99 10.59 -33.82
N LEU A 813 5.93 9.83 -33.58
CA LEU A 813 4.95 10.14 -32.54
C LEU A 813 5.58 9.99 -31.15
N LEU A 814 6.26 8.87 -30.89
CA LEU A 814 6.92 8.64 -29.60
C LEU A 814 8.05 9.64 -29.38
N GLY A 815 8.88 9.89 -30.41
CA GLY A 815 9.99 10.83 -30.33
C GLY A 815 9.51 12.25 -29.99
N THR A 816 8.47 12.72 -30.67
CA THR A 816 7.84 14.02 -30.39
C THR A 816 7.31 14.09 -28.96
N CYS A 817 6.56 13.08 -28.52
CA CYS A 817 6.02 13.08 -27.17
C CYS A 817 7.13 13.01 -26.11
N LEU A 818 8.16 12.18 -26.30
CA LEU A 818 9.29 12.07 -25.37
C LEU A 818 10.08 13.39 -25.29
N ASN A 819 10.33 14.06 -26.41
CA ASN A 819 11.00 15.37 -26.43
C ASN A 819 10.20 16.46 -25.70
N SER A 820 8.87 16.32 -25.65
CA SER A 820 8.00 17.16 -24.83
C SER A 820 7.98 16.79 -23.35
N THR A 821 8.69 15.75 -22.91
CA THR A 821 8.85 15.42 -21.48
C THR A 821 10.24 15.81 -20.98
N PRO A 822 10.54 15.71 -19.66
CA PRO A 822 11.90 15.90 -19.14
C PRO A 822 12.96 14.89 -19.62
N TYR A 823 12.69 14.10 -20.66
CA TYR A 823 13.58 13.08 -21.23
C TYR A 823 15.00 13.60 -21.52
N ASN A 824 15.09 14.80 -22.11
CA ASN A 824 16.38 15.41 -22.46
C ASN A 824 17.16 15.92 -21.23
N TYR A 825 16.50 16.03 -20.08
CA TYR A 825 17.05 16.59 -18.85
C TYR A 825 17.26 15.55 -17.73
N LEU A 826 17.09 14.26 -18.02
CA LEU A 826 17.25 13.19 -17.02
C LEU A 826 18.64 13.16 -16.36
N GLU A 827 19.67 13.67 -17.01
CA GLU A 827 21.03 13.77 -16.47
C GLU A 827 21.20 14.98 -15.53
N VAL A 828 20.52 16.09 -15.83
CA VAL A 828 20.49 17.31 -15.01
C VAL A 828 19.90 17.03 -13.63
N LEU A 829 18.88 16.19 -13.59
CA LEU A 829 18.11 15.94 -12.37
C LEU A 829 18.86 15.10 -11.31
N LYS A 830 20.06 14.55 -11.61
CA LYS A 830 20.97 13.84 -10.65
C LYS A 830 20.26 12.79 -9.75
N ILE A 831 19.29 12.10 -10.33
CA ILE A 831 18.20 11.40 -9.62
C ILE A 831 18.63 10.08 -8.92
N GLY A 832 19.77 9.49 -9.32
CA GLY A 832 20.31 8.25 -8.73
C GLY A 832 21.74 7.96 -9.21
N SER A 833 22.40 6.95 -8.62
CA SER A 833 23.79 6.59 -8.98
C SER A 833 23.93 5.88 -10.32
N ARG A 834 22.83 5.35 -10.87
CA ARG A 834 22.79 4.61 -12.14
C ARG A 834 22.46 5.56 -13.30
N PRO A 835 23.13 5.44 -14.48
CA PRO A 835 22.78 6.24 -15.66
C PRO A 835 21.32 6.05 -16.11
N SER A 836 20.66 7.14 -16.53
CA SER A 836 19.25 7.11 -16.94
C SER A 836 19.02 6.59 -18.37
N LYS A 837 20.02 6.72 -19.26
CA LYS A 837 19.94 6.34 -20.68
C LYS A 837 20.86 5.16 -21.00
N ARG A 838 20.45 4.32 -21.97
CA ARG A 838 21.36 3.40 -22.66
C ARG A 838 22.06 4.17 -23.81
N PRO A 839 23.34 3.89 -24.13
CA PRO A 839 24.02 4.53 -25.25
C PRO A 839 23.43 4.04 -26.57
N THR A 840 22.39 4.73 -27.05
CA THR A 840 21.72 4.47 -28.33
C THR A 840 21.45 5.78 -29.05
N PRO A 841 21.73 5.89 -30.37
CA PRO A 841 21.69 7.16 -31.11
C PRO A 841 20.28 7.75 -31.32
N GLN A 842 19.20 6.97 -31.14
CA GLN A 842 17.82 7.42 -31.36
C GLN A 842 16.91 7.17 -30.14
N ALA A 843 15.97 8.09 -29.89
CA ALA A 843 14.97 7.93 -28.83
C ALA A 843 13.98 6.81 -29.21
N SER A 844 13.99 5.71 -28.46
CA SER A 844 13.13 4.55 -28.71
C SER A 844 12.66 3.94 -27.39
N VAL A 845 11.72 3.01 -27.45
CA VAL A 845 11.28 2.22 -26.28
C VAL A 845 12.46 1.52 -25.58
N GLN A 846 13.49 1.16 -26.35
CA GLN A 846 14.68 0.47 -25.86
C GLN A 846 15.74 1.43 -25.31
N SER A 847 15.72 2.72 -25.69
CA SER A 847 16.73 3.70 -25.24
C SER A 847 16.59 4.03 -23.74
N LEU A 848 15.36 4.05 -23.22
CA LEU A 848 15.06 4.30 -21.81
C LEU A 848 14.96 3.01 -20.99
N ARG A 849 15.53 3.05 -19.79
CA ARG A 849 15.22 2.07 -18.73
C ARG A 849 13.79 2.31 -18.20
N ALA A 850 13.19 1.28 -17.59
CA ALA A 850 11.79 1.34 -17.19
C ALA A 850 11.46 2.39 -16.10
N ILE A 851 12.42 2.75 -15.25
CA ILE A 851 12.27 3.82 -14.23
C ILE A 851 12.21 5.20 -14.91
N PRO A 852 13.23 5.65 -15.67
CA PRO A 852 13.18 6.88 -16.46
C PRO A 852 11.95 7.01 -17.37
N TRP A 853 11.56 5.92 -18.03
CA TRP A 853 10.33 5.86 -18.84
C TRP A 853 9.12 6.34 -18.04
N VAL A 854 8.88 5.77 -16.86
CA VAL A 854 7.72 6.13 -16.05
C VAL A 854 7.85 7.51 -15.42
N LEU A 855 9.06 7.92 -15.06
CA LEU A 855 9.30 9.24 -14.52
C LEU A 855 8.87 10.32 -15.51
N CYS A 856 9.29 10.25 -16.77
CA CYS A 856 8.92 11.22 -17.82
C CYS A 856 7.40 11.40 -17.92
N TRP A 857 6.66 10.29 -18.00
CA TRP A 857 5.19 10.32 -18.12
C TRP A 857 4.46 10.69 -16.83
N THR A 858 5.12 10.54 -15.68
CA THR A 858 4.60 10.98 -14.37
C THR A 858 4.78 12.48 -14.21
N GLN A 859 5.95 13.01 -14.59
CA GLN A 859 6.24 14.45 -14.55
C GLN A 859 5.31 15.22 -15.48
N SER A 860 5.11 14.73 -16.71
CA SER A 860 4.19 15.35 -17.69
C SER A 860 2.69 15.13 -17.42
N ARG A 861 2.35 14.41 -16.33
CA ARG A 861 0.97 14.17 -15.87
C ARG A 861 0.08 13.39 -16.86
N VAL A 862 0.67 12.62 -17.79
CA VAL A 862 -0.10 11.83 -18.77
C VAL A 862 -0.25 10.37 -18.35
N LEU A 863 0.80 9.76 -17.79
CA LEU A 863 0.77 8.38 -17.25
C LEU A 863 0.18 7.33 -18.24
N PHE A 864 0.34 7.57 -19.55
CA PHE A 864 -0.32 6.80 -20.61
C PHE A 864 -0.07 5.28 -20.61
N PRO A 865 1.04 4.71 -20.11
CA PRO A 865 1.29 3.27 -20.23
C PRO A 865 0.28 2.36 -19.53
N THR A 866 -0.53 2.91 -18.62
CA THR A 866 -1.56 2.13 -17.91
C THR A 866 -2.91 2.12 -18.63
N TRP A 867 -3.22 3.16 -19.41
CA TRP A 867 -4.60 3.43 -19.87
C TRP A 867 -4.74 3.60 -21.37
N TRP A 868 -3.66 3.82 -22.12
CA TRP A 868 -3.72 3.99 -23.56
C TRP A 868 -4.26 2.73 -24.27
N GLY A 869 -5.22 2.94 -25.17
CA GLY A 869 -5.88 1.88 -25.94
C GLY A 869 -7.03 1.18 -25.21
N VAL A 870 -7.20 1.40 -23.90
CA VAL A 870 -8.25 0.76 -23.08
C VAL A 870 -9.64 1.21 -23.51
N GLY A 871 -9.86 2.53 -23.62
CA GLY A 871 -11.14 3.08 -24.01
C GLY A 871 -11.51 2.73 -25.45
N SER A 872 -10.56 2.85 -26.37
CA SER A 872 -10.78 2.46 -27.77
C SER A 872 -11.02 0.96 -27.94
N ALA A 873 -10.35 0.09 -27.18
CA ALA A 873 -10.63 -1.34 -27.19
C ALA A 873 -12.03 -1.66 -26.65
N TRP A 874 -12.48 -0.97 -25.60
CA TRP A 874 -13.82 -1.16 -25.03
C TRP A 874 -14.94 -0.81 -26.02
N LYS A 875 -14.81 0.34 -26.70
CA LYS A 875 -15.82 0.80 -27.67
C LYS A 875 -15.89 -0.07 -28.94
N LYS A 876 -14.90 -0.93 -29.20
CA LYS A 876 -14.91 -1.90 -30.31
C LYS A 876 -15.64 -3.21 -29.97
N LEU A 877 -15.97 -3.43 -28.70
CA LEU A 877 -16.68 -4.65 -28.27
C LEU A 877 -18.19 -4.51 -28.48
N SER A 878 -18.84 -5.63 -28.82
CA SER A 878 -20.30 -5.70 -28.83
C SER A 878 -20.87 -5.60 -27.41
N LEU A 879 -22.17 -5.32 -27.28
CA LEU A 879 -22.82 -5.23 -25.96
C LEU A 879 -22.73 -6.56 -25.17
N GLU A 880 -22.81 -7.69 -25.87
CA GLU A 880 -22.62 -9.02 -25.29
C GLU A 880 -21.20 -9.21 -24.73
N GLU A 881 -20.18 -8.87 -25.52
CA GLU A 881 -18.77 -8.94 -25.11
C GLU A 881 -18.48 -8.00 -23.91
N GLN A 882 -19.09 -6.81 -23.90
CA GLN A 882 -18.99 -5.89 -22.77
C GLN A 882 -19.63 -6.45 -21.50
N ASN A 883 -20.79 -7.12 -21.61
CA ASN A 883 -21.45 -7.75 -20.48
C ASN A 883 -20.63 -8.93 -19.94
N GLU A 884 -20.05 -9.75 -20.82
CA GLU A 884 -19.13 -10.82 -20.42
C GLU A 884 -17.92 -10.28 -19.63
N LEU A 885 -17.38 -9.13 -20.04
CA LEU A 885 -16.31 -8.45 -19.30
C LEU A 885 -16.76 -7.87 -17.96
N LYS A 886 -17.98 -7.34 -17.85
CA LYS A 886 -18.55 -6.87 -16.58
C LYS A 886 -18.66 -8.03 -15.57
N ASP A 887 -19.06 -9.22 -16.03
CA ASP A 887 -19.15 -10.39 -15.18
C ASP A 887 -17.75 -10.93 -14.80
N TYR A 888 -16.80 -10.92 -15.73
CA TYR A 888 -15.41 -11.23 -15.43
C TYR A 888 -14.79 -10.24 -14.44
N PHE A 889 -15.13 -8.94 -14.52
CA PHE A 889 -14.71 -7.93 -13.55
C PHE A 889 -15.26 -8.21 -12.13
N LYS A 890 -16.50 -8.68 -12.02
CA LYS A 890 -17.10 -9.08 -10.72
C LYS A 890 -16.46 -10.38 -10.18
N GLY A 891 -16.13 -11.32 -11.06
CA GLY A 891 -15.72 -12.69 -10.70
C GLY A 891 -14.21 -12.94 -10.56
N ASP A 892 -13.34 -12.19 -11.26
CA ASP A 892 -11.89 -12.44 -11.28
C ASP A 892 -11.08 -11.26 -10.65
N PRO A 893 -10.31 -11.52 -9.58
CA PRO A 893 -9.52 -10.50 -8.91
C PRO A 893 -8.43 -9.84 -9.77
N PHE A 894 -7.96 -10.50 -10.83
CA PHE A 894 -6.93 -9.93 -11.69
C PHE A 894 -7.51 -8.81 -12.56
N PHE A 895 -8.66 -9.03 -13.19
CA PHE A 895 -9.28 -7.98 -14.00
C PHE A 895 -9.82 -6.84 -13.13
N ALA A 896 -10.43 -7.17 -11.98
CA ALA A 896 -10.82 -6.17 -10.99
C ALA A 896 -9.63 -5.30 -10.53
N SER A 897 -8.48 -5.91 -10.26
CA SER A 897 -7.26 -5.18 -9.87
C SER A 897 -6.76 -4.26 -10.98
N PHE A 898 -6.84 -4.68 -12.25
CA PHE A 898 -6.49 -3.83 -13.39
C PHE A 898 -7.40 -2.62 -13.50
N VAL A 899 -8.72 -2.80 -13.51
CA VAL A 899 -9.69 -1.68 -13.63
C VAL A 899 -9.51 -0.68 -12.48
N LYS A 900 -9.36 -1.15 -11.24
CA LYS A 900 -9.07 -0.27 -10.08
C LYS A 900 -7.79 0.54 -10.27
N GLN A 901 -6.74 -0.09 -10.81
CA GLN A 901 -5.48 0.61 -11.10
C GLN A 901 -5.67 1.64 -12.22
N THR A 902 -6.38 1.30 -13.28
CA THR A 902 -6.66 2.22 -14.40
C THR A 902 -7.40 3.46 -13.89
N GLY A 903 -8.47 3.28 -13.11
CA GLY A 903 -9.20 4.40 -12.49
C GLY A 903 -8.31 5.26 -11.58
N PHE A 904 -7.45 4.63 -10.77
CA PHE A 904 -6.47 5.34 -9.95
C PHE A 904 -5.45 6.15 -10.77
N THR A 905 -4.97 5.61 -11.90
CA THR A 905 -4.06 6.32 -12.80
C THR A 905 -4.76 7.49 -13.46
N LEU A 906 -5.98 7.30 -14.00
CA LEU A 906 -6.76 8.35 -14.66
C LEU A 906 -7.05 9.54 -13.74
N ALA A 907 -7.26 9.30 -12.44
CA ALA A 907 -7.47 10.35 -11.46
C ALA A 907 -6.25 11.29 -11.26
N LYS A 908 -5.05 10.87 -11.70
CA LYS A 908 -3.82 11.66 -11.64
C LYS A 908 -3.48 12.37 -12.95
N VAL A 909 -4.15 12.01 -14.03
CA VAL A 909 -3.90 12.55 -15.37
C VAL A 909 -4.39 13.99 -15.43
N GLU A 910 -3.55 14.89 -15.91
CA GLU A 910 -3.87 16.33 -16.02
C GLU A 910 -3.50 16.79 -17.45
N LEU A 911 -4.42 16.61 -18.40
CA LEU A 911 -4.17 16.95 -19.81
C LEU A 911 -3.95 18.47 -20.04
N CYS A 912 -4.44 19.31 -19.13
CA CYS A 912 -4.16 20.76 -19.16
C CYS A 912 -2.68 21.09 -18.93
N VAL A 913 -1.99 20.29 -18.10
CA VAL A 913 -0.54 20.37 -17.91
C VAL A 913 0.16 19.86 -19.16
N TRP A 914 -0.24 18.69 -19.66
CA TRP A 914 0.35 18.10 -20.87
C TRP A 914 0.29 19.03 -22.08
N ALA A 915 -0.82 19.76 -22.24
CA ALA A 915 -0.96 20.78 -23.26
C ALA A 915 0.16 21.84 -23.19
N GLN A 916 0.58 22.26 -22.00
CA GLN A 916 1.67 23.25 -21.85
C GLN A 916 3.00 22.67 -22.31
N TYR A 917 3.33 21.42 -21.97
CA TYR A 917 4.55 20.77 -22.45
C TYR A 917 4.57 20.67 -23.98
N LEU A 918 3.50 20.14 -24.58
CA LEU A 918 3.40 20.01 -26.04
C LEU A 918 3.52 21.36 -26.75
N THR A 919 2.79 22.38 -26.30
CA THR A 919 2.80 23.69 -26.96
C THR A 919 4.17 24.35 -26.94
N HIS A 920 5.01 24.11 -25.92
CA HIS A 920 6.33 24.73 -25.82
C HIS A 920 7.45 23.92 -26.49
N PHE A 921 7.35 22.59 -26.50
CA PHE A 921 8.44 21.72 -26.99
C PHE A 921 8.12 21.03 -28.32
N SER A 922 6.87 21.04 -28.77
CA SER A 922 6.43 20.44 -30.03
C SER A 922 5.21 21.18 -30.63
N PRO A 923 5.31 22.51 -30.88
CA PRO A 923 4.17 23.34 -31.26
C PRO A 923 3.48 22.89 -32.56
N GLY A 924 4.24 22.37 -33.53
CA GLY A 924 3.73 21.97 -34.84
C GLY A 924 2.80 20.75 -34.83
N SER A 925 2.88 19.91 -33.79
CA SER A 925 2.07 18.68 -33.63
C SER A 925 1.28 18.66 -32.31
N ALA A 926 1.35 19.74 -31.53
CA ALA A 926 0.75 19.84 -30.20
C ALA A 926 -0.77 19.64 -30.24
N ARG A 927 -1.45 20.19 -31.26
CA ARG A 927 -2.91 20.15 -31.39
C ARG A 927 -3.39 18.74 -31.71
N GLU A 928 -2.78 18.07 -32.67
CA GLU A 928 -3.12 16.71 -33.09
C GLU A 928 -2.86 15.72 -31.95
N ILE A 929 -1.67 15.77 -31.34
CA ILE A 929 -1.30 14.86 -30.25
C ILE A 929 -2.23 15.07 -29.06
N LEU A 930 -2.49 16.32 -28.65
CA LEU A 930 -3.40 16.60 -27.53
C LEU A 930 -4.83 16.10 -27.82
N LYS A 931 -5.32 16.25 -29.05
CA LYS A 931 -6.62 15.73 -29.47
C LYS A 931 -6.67 14.20 -29.31
N MET A 932 -5.65 13.48 -29.78
CA MET A 932 -5.55 12.03 -29.62
C MET A 932 -5.62 11.60 -28.15
N PHE A 933 -4.85 12.26 -27.27
CA PHE A 933 -4.86 11.97 -25.82
C PHE A 933 -6.21 12.28 -25.16
N ARG A 934 -6.86 13.39 -25.54
CA ARG A 934 -8.19 13.76 -25.01
C ARG A 934 -9.27 12.75 -25.39
N GLU A 935 -9.28 12.32 -26.65
CA GLU A 935 -10.25 11.34 -27.14
C GLU A 935 -10.10 9.99 -26.43
N GLU A 936 -8.86 9.48 -26.32
CA GLU A 936 -8.63 8.21 -25.63
C GLU A 936 -8.90 8.33 -24.13
N TYR A 937 -8.55 9.45 -23.49
CA TYR A 937 -8.82 9.68 -22.07
C TYR A 937 -10.33 9.65 -21.79
N LYS A 938 -11.13 10.34 -22.60
CA LYS A 938 -12.59 10.36 -22.48
C LYS A 938 -13.18 8.95 -22.59
N LYS A 939 -12.81 8.20 -23.64
CA LYS A 939 -13.25 6.81 -23.84
C LYS A 939 -12.85 5.91 -22.67
N THR A 940 -11.67 6.12 -22.09
CA THR A 940 -11.15 5.28 -20.99
C THR A 940 -11.80 5.60 -19.64
N VAL A 941 -12.18 6.86 -19.42
CA VAL A 941 -13.04 7.27 -18.28
C VAL A 941 -14.43 6.65 -18.41
N GLU A 942 -15.03 6.69 -19.60
CA GLU A 942 -16.31 6.01 -19.88
C GLU A 942 -16.22 4.51 -19.63
N PHE A 943 -15.17 3.83 -20.14
CA PHE A 943 -14.90 2.43 -19.82
C PHE A 943 -14.91 2.17 -18.31
N CYS A 944 -14.17 2.96 -17.52
CA CYS A 944 -14.11 2.76 -16.07
C CYS A 944 -15.48 2.91 -15.39
N ARG A 945 -16.30 3.85 -15.87
CA ARG A 945 -17.66 4.08 -15.33
C ARG A 945 -18.61 2.96 -15.72
N GLU A 946 -18.64 2.59 -16.99
CA GLU A 946 -19.52 1.56 -17.54
C GLU A 946 -19.19 0.17 -16.96
N ILE A 947 -17.91 -0.17 -16.81
CA ILE A 947 -17.50 -1.49 -16.30
C ILE A 947 -17.71 -1.62 -14.78
N SER A 948 -17.51 -0.54 -14.03
CA SER A 948 -17.67 -0.55 -12.57
C SER A 948 -19.11 -0.27 -12.12
N GLY A 949 -19.92 0.35 -12.98
CA GLY A 949 -21.24 0.87 -12.62
C GLY A 949 -21.18 2.05 -11.64
N ARG A 950 -20.04 2.75 -11.56
CA ARG A 950 -19.79 3.85 -10.60
C ARG A 950 -19.30 5.10 -11.32
N GLU A 951 -19.71 6.28 -10.85
CA GLU A 951 -19.29 7.54 -11.47
C GLU A 951 -17.85 7.95 -11.17
N ARG A 952 -17.40 7.69 -9.93
CA ARG A 952 -16.07 8.02 -9.42
C ARG A 952 -15.03 7.05 -9.95
N LEU A 953 -13.87 7.57 -10.37
CA LEU A 953 -12.78 6.75 -10.91
C LEU A 953 -12.13 5.87 -9.84
N ILE A 954 -12.15 6.32 -8.58
CA ILE A 954 -11.64 5.58 -7.43
C ILE A 954 -12.78 5.28 -6.46
N TRP A 955 -13.88 4.71 -6.97
CA TRP A 955 -15.07 4.33 -6.20
C TRP A 955 -14.77 3.48 -4.96
N HIS A 956 -13.69 2.69 -5.00
CA HIS A 956 -13.26 1.79 -3.93
C HIS A 956 -12.42 2.49 -2.84
N ARG A 957 -11.96 3.74 -3.08
CA ARG A 957 -11.23 4.59 -2.13
C ARG A 957 -11.50 6.09 -2.40
N PRO A 958 -12.72 6.58 -2.17
CA PRO A 958 -13.09 7.97 -2.51
C PRO A 958 -12.21 9.04 -1.82
N TRP A 959 -11.74 8.78 -0.60
CA TRP A 959 -10.81 9.66 0.13
C TRP A 959 -9.48 9.87 -0.61
N LEU A 960 -9.02 8.87 -1.36
CA LEU A 960 -7.76 8.92 -2.09
C LEU A 960 -7.90 9.78 -3.34
N GLU A 961 -9.07 9.71 -4.00
CA GLU A 961 -9.43 10.61 -5.10
C GLU A 961 -9.44 12.07 -4.64
N GLU A 962 -10.09 12.35 -3.51
CA GLU A 962 -10.11 13.70 -2.93
C GLU A 962 -8.70 14.18 -2.55
N SER A 963 -7.88 13.30 -1.94
CA SER A 963 -6.48 13.62 -1.62
C SER A 963 -5.65 13.95 -2.88
N ILE A 964 -5.86 13.25 -4.00
CA ILE A 964 -5.21 13.58 -5.28
C ILE A 964 -5.67 14.95 -5.77
N LEU A 965 -6.98 15.20 -5.77
CA LEU A 965 -7.56 16.45 -6.24
C LEU A 965 -7.10 17.67 -5.43
N LEU A 966 -6.94 17.52 -4.12
CA LEU A 966 -6.43 18.58 -3.22
C LEU A 966 -4.95 18.89 -3.47
N ARG A 967 -4.16 17.92 -3.93
CA ARG A 967 -2.73 18.09 -4.20
C ARG A 967 -2.42 18.66 -5.57
N SER A 968 -3.21 18.38 -6.61
CA SER A 968 -2.82 18.82 -7.96
C SER A 968 -2.57 20.33 -8.11
N PRO A 969 -3.29 21.26 -7.44
CA PRO A 969 -2.98 22.69 -7.53
C PRO A 969 -1.52 23.02 -7.20
N TYR A 970 -0.97 22.39 -6.17
CA TYR A 970 0.42 22.61 -5.78
C TYR A 970 1.38 22.04 -6.84
N ILE A 971 1.05 20.86 -7.36
CA ILE A 971 1.86 20.18 -8.39
C ILE A 971 1.83 20.95 -9.72
N HIS A 972 0.69 21.56 -10.09
CA HIS A 972 0.58 22.33 -11.32
C HIS A 972 1.54 23.52 -11.35
N ILE A 973 1.76 24.21 -10.23
CA ILE A 973 2.76 25.30 -10.17
C ILE A 973 4.16 24.76 -10.48
N LEU A 974 4.54 23.64 -9.86
CA LEU A 974 5.83 22.98 -10.11
C LEU A 974 5.95 22.53 -11.57
N ASN A 975 4.88 21.99 -12.16
CA ASN A 975 4.87 21.62 -13.58
C ASN A 975 5.06 22.82 -14.50
N LEU A 976 4.43 23.95 -14.23
CA LEU A 976 4.59 25.17 -15.03
C LEU A 976 6.01 25.75 -14.88
N LEU A 977 6.58 25.73 -13.67
CA LEU A 977 7.97 26.11 -13.44
C LEU A 977 8.94 25.17 -14.14
N GLN A 978 8.66 23.87 -14.17
CA GLN A 978 9.44 22.88 -14.95
C GLN A 978 9.40 23.19 -16.45
N VAL A 979 8.25 23.58 -17.01
CA VAL A 979 8.16 24.04 -18.41
C VAL A 979 9.03 25.27 -18.63
N ILE A 980 8.98 26.27 -17.75
CA ILE A 980 9.83 27.47 -17.84
C ILE A 980 11.32 27.08 -17.80
N ALA A 981 11.69 26.23 -16.85
CA ALA A 981 13.07 25.80 -16.65
C ALA A 981 13.61 25.08 -17.89
N MET A 982 12.85 24.12 -18.42
CA MET A 982 13.21 23.40 -19.65
C MET A 982 13.22 24.30 -20.89
N SER A 983 12.33 25.29 -21.00
CA SER A 983 12.34 26.23 -22.14
C SER A 983 13.53 27.19 -22.12
N ARG A 984 14.07 27.49 -20.93
CA ARG A 984 15.23 28.40 -20.75
C ARG A 984 16.55 27.67 -20.54
N ASN A 985 16.53 26.33 -20.51
CA ASN A 985 17.66 25.51 -20.08
C ASN A 985 18.19 25.90 -18.67
N ASP A 986 17.30 26.32 -17.78
CA ASP A 986 17.61 26.70 -16.40
C ASP A 986 17.71 25.44 -15.53
N GLU A 987 18.92 24.88 -15.45
CA GLU A 987 19.17 23.69 -14.64
C GLU A 987 18.93 23.89 -13.15
N LYS A 988 19.08 25.12 -12.63
CA LYS A 988 18.94 25.39 -11.20
C LYS A 988 17.47 25.28 -10.82
N LEU A 989 16.60 25.95 -11.56
CA LEU A 989 15.14 25.87 -11.38
C LEU A 989 14.60 24.47 -11.69
N LEU A 990 15.22 23.74 -12.62
CA LEU A 990 14.78 22.39 -12.95
C LEU A 990 15.14 21.35 -11.87
N LYS A 991 16.25 21.58 -11.15
CA LYS A 991 16.70 20.72 -10.05
C LYS A 991 15.85 20.91 -8.80
N GLU A 992 15.48 22.15 -8.49
CA GLU A 992 14.57 22.52 -7.39
C GLU A 992 13.14 22.02 -7.62
#